data_AF-M7SKJ5-F1
#
_entry.id   AF-M7SKJ5-F1
#
_cell.length_a   1.000
_cell.length_b   1.000
_cell.length_c   1.000
_cell.angle_alpha   90.00
_cell.angle_beta   90.00
_cell.angle_gamma   90.00
#
_symmetry.space_group_name_H-M   'P 1'
#
loop_
_entity.id
_entity.type
_entity.pdbx_description
1 polymer ?
#
loop_
_entity_poly.entity_id
_entity_poly.type
_entity_poly.pdbx_seq_one_letter_code
_entity_poly.pdbx_strand_id
1 'polypeptide(L)'
;MPHPSLKAFLKAFPSSHHFLTSHHSTTQTLAGVIPANKEKEPPKEPSKDLQLARSAERDLLERIEYLESETDNLRESRGQLSKDLTDASERLSVKEFGNREIERLLKQERTEKEYILHDLENQRQLFDEFRSNFELQRGILHETEQERNSLQQTREKLEFQLNRVTRASKTRFEASKAAEAELARQISTFEVAVVALEKKINSQEKEVQDLTRERDSFREGADKYQGRLDELTAERDGFRKESEAHLAKVEALSIEKQTLKQEKSDLEVNLAELQTRINGFEQEKEVLESRFGQAEADNKALHGKIQGFEDEVRILHAQIEDLEAEGDMLRDQIAAVEPEKRALQSQLENNKQAFDKQLQEDKQAFETELGAERAEKASQLKQLITEIEGSKAANISLASQALELSSKLAGVQGDLNEAQAKVSDLEKMKESLGAETEQLKSRTAELEGELGAKTADIAKLETRTVDLEKQTQDLEQQAKDLAQLQEQHKTLEGRAAELQVELEKAQESLKVATAPPEIDVPSRSPPLPPASVVDDSAHPAIDTAALDKLAQEKAELETRSRELQDQIDSFPSVHADTTDRISVLEATNKKLQVEVCRIPVLEESNRVLGAEASKVPGLTQQAQNLSTQLSSVIQQLQQVSAAHLSASVQVGDLQATVNKMHQQEQPPLPPQIVGGGNGNGTTTTSSSGTSSERRTKSRSSSRHQRTTSHERARSSSGEKLVFIRKPHDRGGTLTVTTREALRAASKGDDK
;
A
#
# COMPACT_ATOMS: atom_id res chain seq x y z
N MET A 1 -51.94 -72.33 61.07
CA MET A 1 -51.91 -72.71 62.50
C MET A 1 -52.64 -74.04 62.69
N PRO A 2 -52.19 -74.93 63.60
CA PRO A 2 -52.67 -76.33 63.67
C PRO A 2 -53.66 -76.62 64.83
N HIS A 3 -54.14 -77.87 64.89
CA HIS A 3 -54.68 -78.54 66.10
C HIS A 3 -53.71 -78.50 67.30
N PRO A 4 -54.19 -78.56 68.56
CA PRO A 4 -54.46 -79.83 69.29
C PRO A 4 -55.90 -79.92 69.90
N SER A 5 -56.54 -81.05 70.23
CA SER A 5 -56.19 -82.24 71.07
C SER A 5 -56.32 -81.99 72.60
N LEU A 6 -56.64 -82.92 73.53
CA LEU A 6 -57.00 -84.36 73.52
C LEU A 6 -57.39 -84.82 74.97
N LYS A 7 -57.94 -86.06 75.12
CA LYS A 7 -57.97 -86.92 76.35
C LYS A 7 -58.84 -86.49 77.57
N ALA A 8 -59.09 -87.32 78.60
CA ALA A 8 -59.43 -88.77 78.75
C ALA A 8 -59.57 -89.14 80.27
N PHE A 9 -59.84 -90.43 80.60
CA PHE A 9 -59.77 -91.09 81.93
C PHE A 9 -60.86 -90.71 82.99
N LEU A 10 -61.17 -91.49 84.05
CA LEU A 10 -61.41 -92.97 84.21
C LEU A 10 -61.91 -93.28 85.66
N LYS A 11 -62.72 -94.35 85.85
CA LYS A 11 -62.99 -95.19 87.07
C LYS A 11 -63.00 -94.56 88.50
N ALA A 12 -64.03 -94.89 89.33
CA ALA A 12 -63.93 -95.82 90.49
C ALA A 12 -65.14 -95.84 91.48
N PHE A 13 -65.44 -97.03 92.05
CA PHE A 13 -66.05 -97.34 93.37
C PHE A 13 -64.89 -97.77 94.32
N PRO A 14 -64.97 -97.89 95.70
CA PRO A 14 -65.99 -98.65 96.47
C PRO A 14 -66.22 -98.29 97.99
N SER A 15 -66.96 -99.13 98.74
CA SER A 15 -66.81 -99.47 100.20
C SER A 15 -67.11 -98.41 101.31
N SER A 16 -67.33 -98.73 102.62
CA SER A 16 -67.78 -99.96 103.34
C SER A 16 -68.01 -99.75 104.88
N HIS A 17 -68.92 -100.53 105.50
CA HIS A 17 -68.95 -101.11 106.90
C HIS A 17 -69.00 -100.30 108.24
N HIS A 18 -69.77 -100.86 109.22
CA HIS A 18 -69.59 -100.92 110.71
C HIS A 18 -69.68 -99.65 111.62
N PHE A 19 -69.99 -99.69 112.96
CA PHE A 19 -70.78 -100.58 113.87
C PHE A 19 -70.97 -99.96 115.32
N LEU A 20 -72.10 -100.24 116.01
CA LEU A 20 -72.35 -100.31 117.50
C LEU A 20 -72.29 -99.11 118.53
N THR A 21 -73.35 -99.07 119.38
CA THR A 21 -73.42 -98.93 120.90
C THR A 21 -73.44 -97.60 121.72
N SER A 22 -74.16 -97.69 122.88
CA SER A 22 -73.98 -96.97 124.18
C SER A 22 -74.64 -95.57 124.41
N HIS A 23 -75.02 -95.10 125.63
CA HIS A 23 -75.87 -95.64 126.74
C HIS A 23 -76.04 -94.59 127.90
N HIS A 24 -77.13 -94.69 128.71
CA HIS A 24 -77.26 -94.24 130.14
C HIS A 24 -77.26 -92.70 130.47
N SER A 25 -77.75 -92.15 131.61
CA SER A 25 -78.36 -92.72 132.85
C SER A 25 -79.19 -91.75 133.77
N THR A 26 -80.16 -92.30 134.53
CA THR A 26 -80.68 -91.88 135.90
C THR A 26 -81.47 -90.51 135.94
N THR A 27 -82.08 -89.90 136.99
CA THR A 27 -82.04 -89.96 138.50
C THR A 27 -83.28 -89.32 139.21
N GLN A 28 -83.71 -89.83 140.40
CA GLN A 28 -84.42 -89.22 141.58
C GLN A 28 -85.66 -88.25 141.44
N THR A 29 -86.77 -88.30 142.23
CA THR A 29 -87.42 -89.25 143.22
C THR A 29 -88.95 -88.87 143.35
N LEU A 30 -89.82 -88.98 144.39
CA LEU A 30 -89.88 -89.40 145.84
C LEU A 30 -91.37 -89.65 146.27
N ALA A 31 -91.61 -90.21 147.48
CA ALA A 31 -92.80 -90.22 148.39
C ALA A 31 -94.26 -90.48 147.86
N GLY A 32 -95.12 -91.35 148.46
CA GLY A 32 -94.95 -92.34 149.56
C GLY A 32 -96.29 -92.94 150.12
N VAL A 33 -96.21 -94.04 150.91
CA VAL A 33 -97.28 -94.73 151.74
C VAL A 33 -98.26 -95.71 150.99
N ILE A 34 -98.70 -96.95 151.36
CA ILE A 34 -98.71 -97.90 152.55
C ILE A 34 -100.09 -97.92 153.34
N PRO A 35 -100.68 -99.01 153.96
CA PRO A 35 -100.28 -100.44 154.19
C PRO A 35 -101.31 -101.63 153.95
N ALA A 36 -100.77 -102.87 153.79
CA ALA A 36 -101.09 -104.25 154.31
C ALA A 36 -102.53 -104.92 154.30
N ASN A 37 -102.72 -106.22 153.89
CA ASN A 37 -102.55 -107.53 154.63
C ASN A 37 -103.07 -108.77 153.76
N LYS A 38 -102.94 -110.13 153.98
CA LYS A 38 -102.04 -111.06 154.77
C LYS A 38 -101.87 -112.55 154.18
N GLU A 39 -102.22 -113.67 154.88
CA GLU A 39 -101.59 -115.06 154.84
C GLU A 39 -102.56 -116.22 155.36
N LYS A 40 -102.38 -117.59 155.39
CA LYS A 40 -101.37 -118.67 155.00
C LYS A 40 -101.85 -120.18 155.13
N GLU A 41 -101.36 -121.14 154.29
CA GLU A 41 -100.69 -122.50 154.51
C GLU A 41 -101.20 -123.71 155.43
N PRO A 42 -100.65 -125.00 155.47
CA PRO A 42 -99.97 -125.96 154.52
C PRO A 42 -100.30 -127.56 154.65
N PRO A 43 -99.44 -128.67 154.73
CA PRO A 43 -99.72 -130.03 154.09
C PRO A 43 -99.26 -131.43 154.78
N LYS A 44 -99.27 -132.59 154.02
CA LYS A 44 -98.43 -133.89 154.05
C LYS A 44 -98.81 -135.30 154.69
N GLU A 45 -98.75 -136.40 153.87
CA GLU A 45 -98.19 -137.83 153.99
C GLU A 45 -98.93 -139.06 154.73
N PRO A 46 -98.41 -140.34 154.95
CA PRO A 46 -98.82 -141.62 154.21
C PRO A 46 -98.97 -143.08 154.91
N SER A 47 -99.59 -144.11 154.21
CA SER A 47 -99.33 -145.64 154.20
C SER A 47 -100.02 -146.80 155.10
N LYS A 48 -100.90 -147.71 154.53
CA LYS A 48 -101.28 -149.21 154.83
C LYS A 48 -102.36 -149.67 155.93
N ASP A 49 -102.99 -150.90 156.11
CA ASP A 49 -103.26 -152.26 155.43
C ASP A 49 -104.28 -153.31 156.14
N LEU A 50 -104.95 -154.29 155.42
CA LEU A 50 -105.36 -155.78 155.65
C LEU A 50 -106.51 -156.49 156.54
N GLN A 51 -107.12 -157.63 156.02
CA GLN A 51 -107.75 -158.93 156.59
C GLN A 51 -109.15 -159.03 157.39
N LEU A 52 -109.94 -160.14 157.70
CA LEU A 52 -110.20 -161.63 157.36
C LEU A 52 -111.58 -162.24 157.96
N ALA A 53 -112.08 -163.50 157.65
CA ALA A 53 -113.36 -164.17 158.22
C ALA A 53 -113.65 -165.75 158.01
N ARG A 54 -114.66 -166.43 158.70
CA ARG A 54 -115.23 -167.86 158.52
C ARG A 54 -116.56 -168.22 159.34
N SER A 55 -117.62 -168.97 158.86
CA SER A 55 -118.70 -169.76 159.63
C SER A 55 -119.94 -170.31 158.81
N ALA A 56 -120.64 -171.44 159.18
CA ALA A 56 -121.98 -171.93 158.62
C ALA A 56 -122.70 -173.20 159.28
N GLU A 57 -123.99 -173.44 158.94
CA GLU A 57 -124.77 -174.73 158.75
C GLU A 57 -125.43 -175.56 159.93
N ARG A 58 -126.67 -176.06 159.72
CA ARG A 58 -127.44 -177.25 160.26
C ARG A 58 -128.94 -176.96 160.50
N ASP A 59 -129.97 -177.56 159.85
CA ASP A 59 -130.16 -178.56 158.76
C ASP A 59 -130.36 -180.08 159.08
N LEU A 60 -131.36 -180.70 158.40
CA LEU A 60 -131.70 -182.15 158.16
C LEU A 60 -132.18 -183.11 159.29
N LEU A 61 -133.43 -183.65 159.16
CA LEU A 61 -133.79 -185.06 159.46
C LEU A 61 -135.18 -185.52 158.92
N GLU A 62 -136.15 -184.61 158.81
CA GLU A 62 -137.21 -184.39 157.79
C GLU A 62 -137.85 -185.52 156.90
N ARG A 63 -137.41 -186.79 156.90
CA ARG A 63 -137.43 -187.59 155.65
C ARG A 63 -138.20 -188.93 155.62
N ILE A 64 -138.73 -189.46 156.73
CA ILE A 64 -139.18 -190.88 156.77
C ILE A 64 -140.69 -191.11 156.77
N GLU A 65 -141.53 -190.26 157.37
CA GLU A 65 -143.01 -190.35 157.24
C GLU A 65 -143.52 -189.99 155.83
N TYR A 66 -142.58 -189.68 154.93
CA TYR A 66 -142.72 -189.26 153.53
C TYR A 66 -143.56 -190.20 152.65
N LEU A 67 -143.44 -191.54 152.78
CA LEU A 67 -143.75 -192.47 151.67
C LEU A 67 -145.15 -193.11 151.69
N GLU A 68 -145.76 -193.39 152.84
CA GLU A 68 -147.01 -194.19 152.86
C GLU A 68 -148.23 -193.40 152.37
N SER A 69 -148.23 -192.08 152.58
CA SER A 69 -149.23 -191.16 152.01
C SER A 69 -149.12 -190.98 150.49
N GLU A 70 -148.06 -191.47 149.85
CA GLU A 70 -147.75 -191.20 148.45
C GLU A 70 -148.50 -192.14 147.48
N THR A 71 -148.97 -193.32 147.92
CA THR A 71 -149.45 -194.38 147.00
C THR A 71 -150.92 -194.28 146.57
N ASP A 72 -151.88 -194.12 147.49
CA ASP A 72 -153.31 -193.99 147.10
C ASP A 72 -153.57 -192.68 146.35
N ASN A 73 -152.89 -191.59 146.75
CA ASN A 73 -152.90 -190.30 146.05
C ASN A 73 -152.52 -190.43 144.55
N LEU A 74 -151.59 -191.32 144.19
CA LEU A 74 -151.16 -191.52 142.80
C LEU A 74 -152.23 -192.17 141.92
N ARG A 75 -153.16 -192.96 142.49
CA ARG A 75 -154.17 -193.68 141.71
C ARG A 75 -155.35 -192.78 141.32
N GLU A 76 -155.78 -191.91 142.23
CA GLU A 76 -156.82 -190.92 141.98
C GLU A 76 -156.30 -189.75 141.13
N SER A 77 -155.06 -189.30 141.38
CA SER A 77 -154.38 -188.30 140.53
C SER A 77 -154.33 -188.71 139.06
N ARG A 78 -154.13 -190.01 138.76
CA ARG A 78 -154.10 -190.51 137.37
C ARG A 78 -155.47 -190.41 136.66
N GLY A 79 -156.57 -190.45 137.40
CA GLY A 79 -157.91 -190.19 136.86
C GLY A 79 -158.09 -188.71 136.47
N GLN A 80 -157.62 -187.81 137.33
CA GLN A 80 -157.73 -186.36 137.14
C GLN A 80 -156.86 -185.87 135.97
N LEU A 81 -155.57 -186.23 135.96
CA LEU A 81 -154.62 -185.80 134.93
C LEU A 81 -155.05 -186.17 133.50
N SER A 82 -155.80 -187.27 133.31
CA SER A 82 -156.27 -187.66 131.98
C SER A 82 -157.37 -186.75 131.41
N LYS A 83 -158.11 -186.02 132.27
CA LYS A 83 -159.03 -184.96 131.82
C LYS A 83 -158.25 -183.70 131.51
N ASP A 84 -157.41 -183.25 132.45
CA ASP A 84 -156.67 -181.99 132.33
C ASP A 84 -155.75 -181.96 131.10
N LEU A 85 -155.19 -183.11 130.70
CA LEU A 85 -154.40 -183.24 129.47
C LEU A 85 -155.21 -183.00 128.19
N THR A 86 -156.52 -183.29 128.22
CA THR A 86 -157.42 -183.09 127.06
C THR A 86 -157.77 -181.62 126.90
N ASP A 87 -158.22 -180.97 127.99
CA ASP A 87 -158.57 -179.55 128.02
C ASP A 87 -157.34 -178.63 127.76
N ALA A 88 -156.14 -179.07 128.14
CA ALA A 88 -154.89 -178.38 127.82
C ALA A 88 -154.57 -178.38 126.32
N SER A 89 -154.98 -179.41 125.58
CA SER A 89 -154.72 -179.57 124.14
C SER A 89 -155.50 -178.54 123.30
N GLU A 90 -156.80 -178.37 123.56
CA GLU A 90 -157.62 -177.38 122.86
C GLU A 90 -157.14 -175.94 123.13
N ARG A 91 -156.72 -175.63 124.35
CA ARG A 91 -156.19 -174.31 124.74
C ARG A 91 -154.85 -173.96 124.07
N LEU A 92 -154.08 -174.96 123.64
CA LEU A 92 -152.86 -174.74 122.84
C LEU A 92 -153.18 -174.38 121.39
N SER A 93 -154.13 -175.09 120.77
CA SER A 93 -154.56 -174.82 119.39
C SER A 93 -155.03 -173.38 119.16
N VAL A 94 -155.79 -172.81 120.11
CA VAL A 94 -156.25 -171.41 120.04
C VAL A 94 -155.07 -170.41 120.13
N LYS A 95 -154.03 -170.71 120.91
CA LYS A 95 -152.83 -169.85 121.02
C LYS A 95 -151.98 -169.84 119.75
N GLU A 96 -151.88 -170.96 119.04
CA GLU A 96 -151.13 -171.02 117.79
C GLU A 96 -151.73 -170.15 116.67
N PHE A 97 -153.04 -169.90 116.70
CA PHE A 97 -153.70 -169.03 115.72
C PHE A 97 -153.36 -167.55 115.96
N GLY A 98 -153.39 -167.10 117.22
CA GLY A 98 -153.10 -165.70 117.58
C GLY A 98 -151.68 -165.25 117.25
N ASN A 99 -150.68 -166.13 117.43
CA ASN A 99 -149.28 -165.79 117.17
C ASN A 99 -148.98 -165.49 115.68
N ARG A 100 -149.72 -166.10 114.74
CA ARG A 100 -149.50 -165.93 113.29
C ARG A 100 -149.91 -164.55 112.78
N GLU A 101 -150.87 -163.91 113.45
CA GLU A 101 -151.36 -162.59 113.06
C GLU A 101 -150.41 -161.46 113.53
N ILE A 102 -149.82 -161.62 114.73
CA ILE A 102 -148.84 -160.69 115.30
C ILE A 102 -147.57 -160.61 114.43
N GLU A 103 -147.08 -161.75 113.93
CA GLU A 103 -145.89 -161.81 113.07
C GLU A 103 -146.10 -161.15 111.69
N ARG A 104 -147.36 -160.92 111.29
CA ARG A 104 -147.73 -160.25 110.05
C ARG A 104 -147.55 -158.73 110.15
N LEU A 105 -148.03 -158.14 111.23
CA LEU A 105 -147.94 -156.68 111.49
C LEU A 105 -146.49 -156.21 111.65
N LEU A 106 -145.66 -156.99 112.36
CA LEU A 106 -144.22 -156.72 112.56
C LEU A 106 -143.38 -156.69 111.27
N LYS A 107 -143.93 -157.15 110.13
CA LYS A 107 -143.29 -157.01 108.81
C LYS A 107 -143.65 -155.69 108.11
N GLN A 108 -144.85 -155.16 108.33
CA GLN A 108 -145.28 -153.88 107.73
C GLN A 108 -144.54 -152.68 108.33
N GLU A 109 -144.38 -152.63 109.66
CA GLU A 109 -143.61 -151.55 110.34
C GLU A 109 -142.15 -151.44 109.84
N ARG A 110 -141.54 -152.55 109.40
CA ARG A 110 -140.16 -152.55 108.88
C ARG A 110 -140.09 -151.88 107.52
N THR A 111 -140.98 -152.24 106.60
CA THR A 111 -141.04 -151.66 105.25
C THR A 111 -141.37 -150.16 105.28
N GLU A 112 -142.14 -149.68 106.25
CA GLU A 112 -142.42 -148.24 106.40
C GLU A 112 -141.22 -147.46 106.94
N LYS A 113 -140.42 -148.05 107.86
CA LYS A 113 -139.19 -147.41 108.36
C LYS A 113 -138.09 -147.29 107.31
N GLU A 114 -137.95 -148.26 106.41
CA GLU A 114 -136.97 -148.20 105.31
C GLU A 114 -137.28 -147.06 104.33
N TYR A 115 -138.57 -146.78 104.07
CA TYR A 115 -138.99 -145.65 103.23
C TYR A 115 -138.60 -144.29 103.82
N ILE A 116 -138.82 -144.09 105.12
CA ILE A 116 -138.54 -142.81 105.80
C ILE A 116 -137.02 -142.51 105.82
N LEU A 117 -136.19 -143.54 105.97
CA LEU A 117 -134.72 -143.37 105.95
C LEU A 117 -134.21 -142.92 104.58
N HIS A 118 -134.75 -143.46 103.49
CA HIS A 118 -134.31 -143.07 102.14
C HIS A 118 -134.62 -141.60 101.83
N ASP A 119 -135.77 -141.10 102.28
CA ASP A 119 -136.20 -139.73 102.00
C ASP A 119 -135.38 -138.68 102.77
N LEU A 120 -134.93 -139.01 103.99
CA LEU A 120 -134.02 -138.17 104.78
C LEU A 120 -132.62 -138.07 104.16
N GLU A 121 -132.09 -139.15 103.57
CA GLU A 121 -130.79 -139.12 102.89
C GLU A 121 -130.86 -138.27 101.60
N ASN A 122 -131.99 -138.29 100.87
CA ASN A 122 -132.23 -137.42 99.72
C ASN A 122 -132.24 -135.92 100.11
N GLN A 123 -132.95 -135.57 101.20
CA GLN A 123 -132.99 -134.18 101.69
C GLN A 123 -131.60 -133.66 102.08
N ARG A 124 -130.76 -134.52 102.66
CA ARG A 124 -129.38 -134.19 103.03
C ARG A 124 -128.53 -133.82 101.80
N GLN A 125 -128.58 -134.60 100.73
CA GLN A 125 -127.82 -134.32 99.49
C GLN A 125 -128.14 -132.93 98.93
N LEU A 126 -129.42 -132.55 98.92
CA LEU A 126 -129.89 -131.26 98.43
C LEU A 126 -129.28 -130.07 99.20
N PHE A 127 -129.08 -130.19 100.52
CA PHE A 127 -128.46 -129.13 101.32
C PHE A 127 -126.96 -128.95 101.05
N ASP A 128 -126.24 -130.02 100.74
CA ASP A 128 -124.82 -129.94 100.40
C ASP A 128 -124.61 -129.34 98.99
N GLU A 129 -125.52 -129.58 98.04
CA GLU A 129 -125.56 -128.87 96.75
C GLU A 129 -125.80 -127.36 96.93
N PHE A 130 -126.77 -126.95 97.76
CA PHE A 130 -127.03 -125.54 98.03
C PHE A 130 -125.82 -124.83 98.66
N ARG A 131 -125.07 -125.49 99.55
CA ARG A 131 -123.81 -124.95 100.10
C ARG A 131 -122.76 -124.73 99.02
N SER A 132 -122.51 -125.74 98.19
CA SER A 132 -121.52 -125.67 97.09
C SER A 132 -121.82 -124.49 96.15
N ASN A 133 -123.09 -124.33 95.77
CA ASN A 133 -123.54 -123.27 94.87
C ASN A 133 -123.38 -121.85 95.50
N PHE A 134 -123.62 -121.71 96.80
CA PHE A 134 -123.43 -120.44 97.52
C PHE A 134 -121.95 -120.03 97.63
N GLU A 135 -121.04 -120.99 97.87
CA GLU A 135 -119.60 -120.69 97.90
C GLU A 135 -119.07 -120.28 96.51
N LEU A 136 -119.57 -120.91 95.44
CA LEU A 136 -119.24 -120.55 94.06
C LEU A 136 -119.64 -119.09 93.75
N GLN A 137 -120.87 -118.70 94.11
CA GLN A 137 -121.37 -117.33 93.94
C GLN A 137 -120.55 -116.30 94.73
N ARG A 138 -120.09 -116.66 95.94
CA ARG A 138 -119.23 -115.80 96.75
C ARG A 138 -117.83 -115.60 96.13
N GLY A 139 -117.32 -116.59 95.41
CA GLY A 139 -116.06 -116.48 94.65
C GLY A 139 -116.16 -115.45 93.52
N ILE A 140 -117.17 -115.59 92.65
CA ILE A 140 -117.39 -114.72 91.47
C ILE A 140 -117.56 -113.25 91.89
N LEU A 141 -118.25 -112.99 93.00
CA LEU A 141 -118.40 -111.63 93.55
C LEU A 141 -117.06 -111.00 93.99
N HIS A 142 -116.11 -111.79 94.48
CA HIS A 142 -114.82 -111.25 94.90
C HIS A 142 -113.87 -110.98 93.73
N GLU A 143 -113.89 -111.82 92.69
CA GLU A 143 -113.11 -111.60 91.46
C GLU A 143 -113.58 -110.34 90.72
N THR A 144 -114.91 -110.18 90.53
CA THR A 144 -115.48 -108.98 89.89
C THR A 144 -115.23 -107.69 90.69
N GLU A 145 -115.10 -107.77 92.01
CA GLU A 145 -114.67 -106.63 92.86
C GLU A 145 -113.18 -106.29 92.68
N GLN A 146 -112.29 -107.29 92.52
CA GLN A 146 -110.89 -107.05 92.16
C GLN A 146 -110.75 -106.43 90.76
N GLU A 147 -111.46 -106.95 89.76
CA GLU A 147 -111.46 -106.39 88.40
C GLU A 147 -111.88 -104.93 88.39
N ARG A 148 -113.01 -104.60 89.05
CA ARG A 148 -113.50 -103.23 89.21
C ARG A 148 -112.43 -102.30 89.80
N ASN A 149 -111.72 -102.73 90.83
CA ASN A 149 -110.68 -101.93 91.47
C ASN A 149 -109.48 -101.69 90.53
N SER A 150 -109.10 -102.68 89.71
CA SER A 150 -108.05 -102.50 88.69
C SER A 150 -108.46 -101.52 87.58
N LEU A 151 -109.73 -101.55 87.17
CA LEU A 151 -110.31 -100.63 86.18
C LEU A 151 -110.38 -99.20 86.72
N GLN A 152 -110.67 -99.02 88.01
CA GLN A 152 -110.64 -97.69 88.62
C GLN A 152 -109.21 -97.10 88.65
N GLN A 153 -108.20 -97.87 89.10
CA GLN A 153 -106.81 -97.41 89.13
C GLN A 153 -106.27 -97.05 87.73
N THR A 154 -106.63 -97.82 86.70
CA THR A 154 -106.24 -97.52 85.32
C THR A 154 -106.94 -96.28 84.77
N ARG A 155 -108.22 -96.07 85.12
CA ARG A 155 -108.95 -94.83 84.78
C ARG A 155 -108.28 -93.59 85.39
N GLU A 156 -108.00 -93.61 86.69
CA GLU A 156 -107.36 -92.50 87.41
C GLU A 156 -105.97 -92.15 86.81
N LYS A 157 -105.20 -93.18 86.43
CA LYS A 157 -103.89 -93.03 85.77
C LYS A 157 -104.00 -92.38 84.38
N LEU A 158 -105.01 -92.76 83.59
CA LEU A 158 -105.28 -92.15 82.28
C LEU A 158 -105.82 -90.72 82.43
N GLU A 159 -106.69 -90.46 83.40
CA GLU A 159 -107.24 -89.15 83.72
C GLU A 159 -106.14 -88.16 84.13
N PHE A 160 -105.13 -88.61 84.90
CA PHE A 160 -103.93 -87.83 85.20
C PHE A 160 -103.07 -87.55 83.96
N GLN A 161 -102.86 -88.55 83.09
CA GLN A 161 -102.09 -88.36 81.84
C GLN A 161 -102.78 -87.39 80.88
N LEU A 162 -104.10 -87.51 80.70
CA LEU A 162 -104.91 -86.61 79.88
C LEU A 162 -104.81 -85.16 80.39
N ASN A 163 -105.00 -84.95 81.70
CA ASN A 163 -104.85 -83.63 82.32
C ASN A 163 -103.43 -83.04 82.15
N ARG A 164 -102.38 -83.88 82.23
CA ARG A 164 -100.99 -83.47 81.96
C ARG A 164 -100.78 -83.06 80.50
N VAL A 165 -101.33 -83.82 79.54
CA VAL A 165 -101.24 -83.50 78.11
C VAL A 165 -102.01 -82.22 77.77
N THR A 166 -103.23 -82.06 78.28
CA THR A 166 -104.06 -80.85 78.06
C THR A 166 -103.43 -79.58 78.63
N ARG A 167 -102.74 -79.67 79.78
CA ARG A 167 -101.94 -78.55 80.30
C ARG A 167 -100.72 -78.25 79.42
N ALA A 168 -100.02 -79.28 78.95
CA ALA A 168 -98.84 -79.13 78.09
C ALA A 168 -99.15 -78.66 76.67
N SER A 169 -100.32 -78.99 76.11
CA SER A 169 -100.78 -78.44 74.83
C SER A 169 -101.20 -76.98 74.97
N LYS A 170 -101.91 -76.62 76.05
CA LYS A 170 -102.27 -75.23 76.33
C LYS A 170 -101.05 -74.32 76.49
N THR A 171 -100.05 -74.70 77.29
CA THR A 171 -98.83 -73.87 77.45
C THR A 171 -98.02 -73.78 76.16
N ARG A 172 -97.98 -74.83 75.33
CA ARG A 172 -97.37 -74.77 73.99
C ARG A 172 -98.13 -73.84 73.04
N PHE A 173 -99.47 -73.84 73.07
CA PHE A 173 -100.28 -72.94 72.26
C PHE A 173 -100.10 -71.47 72.66
N GLU A 174 -100.09 -71.19 73.97
CA GLU A 174 -99.83 -69.85 74.50
C GLU A 174 -98.41 -69.37 74.17
N ALA A 175 -97.41 -70.27 74.21
CA ALA A 175 -96.04 -69.97 73.77
C ALA A 175 -95.92 -69.74 72.25
N SER A 176 -96.63 -70.53 71.41
CA SER A 176 -96.69 -70.33 69.96
C SER A 176 -97.27 -68.97 69.63
N LYS A 177 -98.43 -68.64 70.22
CA LYS A 177 -99.09 -67.34 70.04
C LYS A 177 -98.24 -66.16 70.50
N ALA A 178 -97.44 -66.33 71.56
CA ALA A 178 -96.48 -65.32 72.00
C ALA A 178 -95.32 -65.14 70.99
N ALA A 179 -94.79 -66.23 70.44
CA ALA A 179 -93.75 -66.19 69.40
C ALA A 179 -94.28 -65.60 68.08
N GLU A 180 -95.49 -65.95 67.67
CA GLU A 180 -96.19 -65.38 66.50
C GLU A 180 -96.41 -63.87 66.65
N ALA A 181 -96.86 -63.42 67.82
CA ALA A 181 -97.03 -61.99 68.11
C ALA A 181 -95.70 -61.22 68.11
N GLU A 182 -94.62 -61.85 68.56
CA GLU A 182 -93.29 -61.24 68.57
C GLU A 182 -92.66 -61.22 67.16
N LEU A 183 -92.82 -62.28 66.37
CA LEU A 183 -92.46 -62.28 64.95
C LEU A 183 -93.23 -61.21 64.17
N ALA A 184 -94.53 -61.01 64.45
CA ALA A 184 -95.32 -59.94 63.84
C ALA A 184 -94.79 -58.53 64.17
N ARG A 185 -94.33 -58.30 65.42
CA ARG A 185 -93.64 -57.03 65.78
C ARG A 185 -92.32 -56.86 65.03
N GLN A 186 -91.54 -57.93 64.93
CA GLN A 186 -90.25 -57.89 64.23
C GLN A 186 -90.43 -57.62 62.74
N ILE A 187 -91.40 -58.28 62.08
CA ILE A 187 -91.80 -57.99 60.69
C ILE A 187 -92.19 -56.52 60.53
N SER A 188 -93.10 -56.00 61.38
CA SER A 188 -93.52 -54.59 61.30
C SER A 188 -92.37 -53.61 61.56
N THR A 189 -91.42 -53.97 62.43
CA THR A 189 -90.20 -53.17 62.66
C THR A 189 -89.28 -53.19 61.44
N PHE A 190 -89.13 -54.33 60.76
CA PHE A 190 -88.38 -54.43 59.52
C PHE A 190 -89.06 -53.71 58.35
N GLU A 191 -90.39 -53.74 58.23
CA GLU A 191 -91.15 -52.97 57.23
C GLU A 191 -90.89 -51.46 57.36
N VAL A 192 -90.96 -50.92 58.59
CA VAL A 192 -90.65 -49.52 58.87
C VAL A 192 -89.17 -49.20 58.56
N ALA A 193 -88.25 -50.11 58.87
CA ALA A 193 -86.83 -49.95 58.54
C ALA A 193 -86.57 -49.97 57.02
N VAL A 194 -87.25 -50.85 56.27
CA VAL A 194 -87.17 -50.91 54.79
C VAL A 194 -87.69 -49.61 54.19
N VAL A 195 -88.87 -49.12 54.57
CA VAL A 195 -89.41 -47.85 54.07
C VAL A 195 -88.52 -46.64 54.43
N ALA A 196 -87.82 -46.69 55.57
CA ALA A 196 -86.83 -45.68 55.92
C ALA A 196 -85.56 -45.76 55.04
N LEU A 197 -85.09 -46.97 54.73
CA LEU A 197 -83.95 -47.20 53.83
C LEU A 197 -84.28 -46.85 52.38
N GLU A 198 -85.48 -47.18 51.88
CA GLU A 198 -85.98 -46.77 50.56
C GLU A 198 -86.01 -45.25 50.43
N LYS A 199 -86.54 -44.53 51.44
CA LYS A 199 -86.50 -43.06 51.46
C LYS A 199 -85.07 -42.52 51.43
N LYS A 200 -84.14 -43.18 52.14
CA LYS A 200 -82.72 -42.80 52.11
C LYS A 200 -82.11 -43.05 50.73
N ILE A 201 -82.30 -44.23 50.13
CA ILE A 201 -81.84 -44.57 48.77
C ILE A 201 -82.37 -43.55 47.76
N ASN A 202 -83.68 -43.27 47.77
CA ASN A 202 -84.31 -42.28 46.88
C ASN A 202 -83.78 -40.84 47.09
N SER A 203 -83.28 -40.50 48.29
CA SER A 203 -82.62 -39.20 48.54
C SER A 203 -81.18 -39.18 48.03
N GLN A 204 -80.42 -40.26 48.23
CA GLN A 204 -79.04 -40.39 47.77
C GLN A 204 -78.96 -40.57 46.25
N GLU A 205 -79.95 -41.18 45.61
CA GLU A 205 -80.03 -41.26 44.15
C GLU A 205 -80.23 -39.88 43.53
N LYS A 206 -81.06 -39.02 44.13
CA LYS A 206 -81.20 -37.62 43.70
C LYS A 206 -79.91 -36.84 43.88
N GLU A 207 -79.26 -36.96 45.03
CA GLU A 207 -77.95 -36.36 45.29
C GLU A 207 -76.91 -36.80 44.25
N VAL A 208 -76.85 -38.10 43.91
CA VAL A 208 -75.98 -38.62 42.84
C VAL A 208 -76.37 -38.10 41.46
N GLN A 209 -77.66 -37.96 41.14
CA GLN A 209 -78.09 -37.36 39.87
C GLN A 209 -77.71 -35.88 39.77
N ASP A 210 -77.85 -35.11 40.85
CA ASP A 210 -77.50 -33.68 40.87
C ASP A 210 -75.97 -33.48 40.82
N LEU A 211 -75.19 -34.25 41.58
CA LEU A 211 -73.72 -34.28 41.47
C LEU A 211 -73.25 -34.75 40.08
N THR A 212 -74.00 -35.60 39.40
CA THR A 212 -73.72 -36.00 38.01
C THR A 212 -73.95 -34.84 37.04
N ARG A 213 -75.07 -34.11 37.19
CA ARG A 213 -75.36 -32.88 36.41
C ARG A 213 -74.29 -31.81 36.64
N GLU A 214 -73.88 -31.61 37.90
CA GLU A 214 -72.83 -30.65 38.26
C GLU A 214 -71.47 -31.04 37.67
N ARG A 215 -71.06 -32.31 37.80
CA ARG A 215 -69.83 -32.85 37.16
C ARG A 215 -69.83 -32.61 35.65
N ASP A 216 -70.94 -32.89 34.97
CA ASP A 216 -71.02 -32.77 33.51
C ASP A 216 -71.07 -31.30 33.07
N SER A 217 -71.68 -30.42 33.87
CA SER A 217 -71.60 -28.96 33.69
C SER A 217 -70.18 -28.41 33.88
N PHE A 218 -69.45 -28.88 34.91
CA PHE A 218 -68.03 -28.55 35.08
C PHE A 218 -67.15 -29.09 33.96
N ARG A 219 -67.47 -30.28 33.42
CA ARG A 219 -66.78 -30.86 32.26
C ARG A 219 -66.98 -30.00 31.01
N GLU A 220 -68.22 -29.66 30.69
CA GLU A 220 -68.52 -28.69 29.62
C GLU A 220 -67.79 -27.35 29.82
N GLY A 221 -67.69 -26.88 31.07
CA GLY A 221 -66.93 -25.68 31.42
C GLY A 221 -65.45 -25.83 31.13
N ALA A 222 -64.84 -26.94 31.55
CA ALA A 222 -63.43 -27.27 31.30
C ALA A 222 -63.14 -27.40 29.79
N ASP A 223 -64.00 -28.09 29.03
CA ASP A 223 -63.87 -28.25 27.58
C ASP A 223 -63.95 -26.88 26.86
N LYS A 224 -64.83 -25.97 27.31
CA LYS A 224 -64.92 -24.58 26.81
C LYS A 224 -63.69 -23.74 27.17
N TYR A 225 -63.13 -23.89 28.37
CA TYR A 225 -61.87 -23.22 28.74
C TYR A 225 -60.66 -23.78 27.98
N GLN A 226 -60.62 -25.08 27.72
CA GLN A 226 -59.57 -25.72 26.91
C GLN A 226 -59.61 -25.21 25.47
N GLY A 227 -60.78 -25.20 24.82
CA GLY A 227 -60.94 -24.63 23.47
C GLY A 227 -60.45 -23.17 23.40
N ARG A 228 -60.78 -22.35 24.41
CA ARG A 228 -60.28 -20.97 24.48
C ARG A 228 -58.77 -20.87 24.72
N LEU A 229 -58.16 -21.80 25.45
CA LEU A 229 -56.70 -21.88 25.61
C LEU A 229 -56.01 -22.27 24.31
N ASP A 230 -56.62 -23.16 23.52
CA ASP A 230 -56.12 -23.58 22.21
C ASP A 230 -56.25 -22.44 21.18
N GLU A 231 -57.37 -21.70 21.19
CA GLU A 231 -57.56 -20.45 20.41
C GLU A 231 -56.51 -19.40 20.75
N LEU A 232 -56.34 -19.05 22.04
CA LEU A 232 -55.34 -18.06 22.50
C LEU A 232 -53.91 -18.53 22.21
N THR A 233 -53.65 -19.84 22.18
CA THR A 233 -52.36 -20.42 21.78
C THR A 233 -52.12 -20.23 20.28
N ALA A 234 -53.14 -20.44 19.45
CA ALA A 234 -53.07 -20.19 18.01
C ALA A 234 -52.90 -18.70 17.68
N GLU A 235 -53.61 -17.79 18.38
CA GLU A 235 -53.43 -16.34 18.25
C GLU A 235 -52.01 -15.92 18.62
N ARG A 236 -51.50 -16.37 19.79
CA ARG A 236 -50.12 -16.12 20.24
C ARG A 236 -49.10 -16.55 19.20
N ASP A 237 -49.26 -17.74 18.62
CA ASP A 237 -48.33 -18.28 17.64
C ASP A 237 -48.51 -17.66 16.24
N GLY A 238 -49.66 -17.01 15.98
CA GLY A 238 -49.87 -16.08 14.87
C GLY A 238 -49.07 -14.79 15.07
N PHE A 239 -49.35 -14.05 16.16
CA PHE A 239 -48.63 -12.80 16.50
C PHE A 239 -47.12 -13.01 16.61
N ARG A 240 -46.67 -14.19 17.06
CA ARG A 240 -45.25 -14.55 17.08
C ARG A 240 -44.66 -14.59 15.66
N LYS A 241 -45.32 -15.26 14.71
CA LYS A 241 -44.86 -15.31 13.30
C LYS A 241 -44.89 -13.93 12.64
N GLU A 242 -45.89 -13.11 12.95
CA GLU A 242 -45.95 -11.71 12.50
C GLU A 242 -44.79 -10.89 13.07
N SER A 243 -44.49 -11.03 14.36
CA SER A 243 -43.36 -10.37 15.02
C SER A 243 -42.00 -10.82 14.44
N GLU A 244 -41.83 -12.12 14.20
CA GLU A 244 -40.62 -12.69 13.56
C GLU A 244 -40.47 -12.17 12.11
N ALA A 245 -41.57 -12.09 11.35
CA ALA A 245 -41.56 -11.51 9.99
C ALA A 245 -41.31 -9.98 9.98
N HIS A 246 -41.86 -9.25 10.95
CA HIS A 246 -41.58 -7.82 11.14
C HIS A 246 -40.12 -7.57 11.52
N LEU A 247 -39.54 -8.40 12.39
CA LEU A 247 -38.14 -8.29 12.79
C LEU A 247 -37.21 -8.56 11.60
N ALA A 248 -37.46 -9.63 10.82
CA ALA A 248 -36.72 -9.89 9.58
C ALA A 248 -36.83 -8.73 8.56
N LYS A 249 -38.01 -8.08 8.46
CA LYS A 249 -38.18 -6.88 7.62
C LYS A 249 -37.39 -5.67 8.14
N VAL A 250 -37.31 -5.48 9.45
CA VAL A 250 -36.49 -4.42 10.07
C VAL A 250 -35.00 -4.67 9.84
N GLU A 251 -34.53 -5.92 9.93
CA GLU A 251 -33.15 -6.26 9.62
C GLU A 251 -32.82 -6.03 8.13
N ALA A 252 -33.69 -6.44 7.21
CA ALA A 252 -33.54 -6.17 5.78
C ALA A 252 -33.44 -4.66 5.47
N LEU A 253 -34.35 -3.85 6.03
CA LEU A 253 -34.34 -2.38 5.89
C LEU A 253 -33.09 -1.76 6.55
N SER A 254 -32.56 -2.35 7.62
CA SER A 254 -31.32 -1.89 8.25
C SER A 254 -30.08 -2.19 7.40
N ILE A 255 -30.07 -3.31 6.68
CA ILE A 255 -29.02 -3.66 5.72
C ILE A 255 -29.09 -2.72 4.51
N GLU A 256 -30.28 -2.55 3.92
CA GLU A 256 -30.52 -1.61 2.81
C GLU A 256 -30.07 -0.19 3.15
N LYS A 257 -30.44 0.31 4.33
CA LYS A 257 -29.99 1.62 4.86
C LYS A 257 -28.48 1.71 5.04
N GLN A 258 -27.79 0.61 5.35
CA GLN A 258 -26.33 0.58 5.45
C GLN A 258 -25.69 0.61 4.05
N THR A 259 -26.22 -0.13 3.08
CA THR A 259 -25.78 -0.11 1.67
C THR A 259 -25.94 1.28 1.06
N LEU A 260 -27.14 1.86 1.15
CA LEU A 260 -27.42 3.23 0.65
C LEU A 260 -26.53 4.29 1.30
N LYS A 261 -26.12 4.09 2.56
CA LYS A 261 -25.15 4.98 3.23
C LYS A 261 -23.73 4.82 2.68
N GLN A 262 -23.32 3.61 2.31
CA GLN A 262 -22.03 3.37 1.66
C GLN A 262 -22.03 3.97 0.25
N GLU A 263 -23.03 3.66 -0.57
CA GLU A 263 -23.20 4.22 -1.92
C GLU A 263 -23.21 5.75 -1.90
N LYS A 264 -23.91 6.36 -0.92
CA LYS A 264 -23.84 7.81 -0.71
C LYS A 264 -22.41 8.29 -0.42
N SER A 265 -21.67 7.61 0.46
CA SER A 265 -20.28 7.99 0.79
C SER A 265 -19.37 7.89 -0.43
N ASP A 266 -19.56 6.86 -1.25
CA ASP A 266 -18.78 6.64 -2.47
C ASP A 266 -19.11 7.70 -3.53
N LEU A 267 -20.38 8.11 -3.65
CA LEU A 267 -20.81 9.24 -4.48
C LEU A 267 -20.27 10.59 -3.99
N GLU A 268 -20.20 10.83 -2.67
CA GLU A 268 -19.60 12.03 -2.09
C GLU A 268 -18.09 12.12 -2.39
N VAL A 269 -17.36 10.99 -2.41
CA VAL A 269 -15.96 10.91 -2.84
C VAL A 269 -15.83 11.19 -4.34
N ASN A 270 -16.59 10.50 -5.19
CA ASN A 270 -16.58 10.70 -6.65
C ASN A 270 -16.88 12.17 -7.03
N LEU A 271 -17.78 12.83 -6.31
CA LEU A 271 -18.11 14.24 -6.54
C LEU A 271 -16.93 15.16 -6.18
N ALA A 272 -16.20 14.88 -5.08
CA ALA A 272 -15.01 15.63 -4.71
C ALA A 272 -13.84 15.43 -5.70
N GLU A 273 -13.68 14.22 -6.26
CA GLU A 273 -12.70 13.95 -7.33
C GLU A 273 -13.06 14.70 -8.62
N LEU A 274 -14.33 14.68 -9.04
CA LEU A 274 -14.81 15.44 -10.19
C LEU A 274 -14.64 16.96 -9.99
N GLN A 275 -14.94 17.49 -8.81
CA GLN A 275 -14.70 18.89 -8.47
C GLN A 275 -13.21 19.26 -8.57
N THR A 276 -12.34 18.40 -8.04
CA THR A 276 -10.87 18.59 -8.13
C THR A 276 -10.40 18.59 -9.59
N ARG A 277 -10.98 17.73 -10.43
CA ARG A 277 -10.65 17.65 -11.87
C ARG A 277 -11.17 18.85 -12.67
N ILE A 278 -12.35 19.39 -12.33
CA ILE A 278 -12.89 20.63 -12.91
C ILE A 278 -11.94 21.79 -12.60
N ASN A 279 -11.57 21.97 -11.33
CA ASN A 279 -10.62 23.03 -10.92
C ASN A 279 -9.26 22.90 -11.66
N GLY A 280 -8.80 21.67 -11.94
CA GLY A 280 -7.61 21.42 -12.74
C GLY A 280 -7.75 21.85 -14.20
N PHE A 281 -8.88 21.51 -14.85
CA PHE A 281 -9.16 21.97 -16.22
C PHE A 281 -9.37 23.49 -16.32
N GLU A 282 -9.88 24.14 -15.27
CA GLU A 282 -9.97 25.61 -15.22
C GLU A 282 -8.57 26.26 -15.16
N GLN A 283 -7.64 25.69 -14.39
CA GLN A 283 -6.23 26.14 -14.38
C GLN A 283 -5.52 25.87 -15.71
N GLU A 284 -5.73 24.72 -16.34
CA GLU A 284 -5.20 24.43 -17.68
C GLU A 284 -5.75 25.42 -18.72
N LYS A 285 -7.04 25.78 -18.63
CA LYS A 285 -7.67 26.81 -19.47
C LYS A 285 -7.04 28.18 -19.28
N GLU A 286 -6.85 28.63 -18.04
CA GLU A 286 -6.21 29.93 -17.73
C GLU A 286 -4.78 30.00 -18.29
N VAL A 287 -4.00 28.92 -18.15
CA VAL A 287 -2.65 28.82 -18.73
C VAL A 287 -2.67 28.83 -20.27
N LEU A 288 -3.67 28.20 -20.90
CA LEU A 288 -3.84 28.21 -22.35
C LEU A 288 -4.28 29.59 -22.88
N GLU A 289 -5.19 30.28 -22.19
CA GLU A 289 -5.62 31.65 -22.54
C GLU A 289 -4.47 32.65 -22.38
N SER A 290 -3.66 32.53 -21.33
CA SER A 290 -2.42 33.31 -21.15
C SER A 290 -1.41 33.07 -22.28
N ARG A 291 -1.17 31.80 -22.66
CA ARG A 291 -0.31 31.45 -23.80
C ARG A 291 -0.85 31.96 -25.14
N PHE A 292 -2.17 31.94 -25.34
CA PHE A 292 -2.80 32.48 -26.54
C PHE A 292 -2.61 33.99 -26.63
N GLY A 293 -2.83 34.72 -25.53
CA GLY A 293 -2.59 36.16 -25.46
C GLY A 293 -1.13 36.55 -25.75
N GLN A 294 -0.16 35.78 -25.25
CA GLN A 294 1.25 35.97 -25.59
C GLN A 294 1.50 35.72 -27.09
N ALA A 295 0.97 34.62 -27.65
CA ALA A 295 1.13 34.32 -29.07
C ALA A 295 0.48 35.38 -29.99
N GLU A 296 -0.63 35.99 -29.56
CA GLU A 296 -1.27 37.10 -30.29
C GLU A 296 -0.39 38.38 -30.23
N ALA A 297 0.23 38.67 -29.09
CA ALA A 297 1.18 39.77 -28.94
C ALA A 297 2.45 39.55 -29.78
N ASP A 298 3.01 38.34 -29.78
CA ASP A 298 4.17 37.96 -30.60
C ASP A 298 3.86 38.07 -32.10
N ASN A 299 2.67 37.66 -32.54
CA ASN A 299 2.23 37.84 -33.93
C ASN A 299 2.10 39.32 -34.31
N LYS A 300 1.56 40.18 -33.44
CA LYS A 300 1.50 41.63 -33.68
C LYS A 300 2.90 42.25 -33.77
N ALA A 301 3.84 41.82 -32.92
CA ALA A 301 5.22 42.26 -32.97
C ALA A 301 5.96 41.78 -34.23
N LEU A 302 5.69 40.55 -34.70
CA LEU A 302 6.21 40.04 -35.98
C LEU A 302 5.62 40.80 -37.17
N HIS A 303 4.32 41.09 -37.17
CA HIS A 303 3.69 41.86 -38.24
C HIS A 303 4.25 43.29 -38.33
N GLY A 304 4.48 43.95 -37.19
CA GLY A 304 5.17 45.26 -37.16
C GLY A 304 6.61 45.21 -37.68
N LYS A 305 7.34 44.11 -37.45
CA LYS A 305 8.68 43.89 -38.06
C LYS A 305 8.60 43.67 -39.56
N ILE A 306 7.62 42.90 -40.04
CA ILE A 306 7.40 42.69 -41.48
C ILE A 306 7.10 44.03 -42.16
N GLN A 307 6.21 44.84 -41.60
CA GLN A 307 5.93 46.18 -42.12
C GLN A 307 7.18 47.07 -42.14
N GLY A 308 8.00 47.04 -41.09
CA GLY A 308 9.29 47.75 -41.06
C GLY A 308 10.24 47.33 -42.19
N PHE A 309 10.35 46.02 -42.47
CA PHE A 309 11.13 45.51 -43.60
C PHE A 309 10.49 45.85 -44.97
N GLU A 310 9.16 45.88 -45.09
CA GLU A 310 8.49 46.33 -46.32
C GLU A 310 8.79 47.81 -46.62
N ASP A 311 8.80 48.68 -45.59
CA ASP A 311 9.15 50.09 -45.73
C ASP A 311 10.65 50.30 -46.00
N GLU A 312 11.53 49.50 -45.38
CA GLU A 312 12.98 49.48 -45.71
C GLU A 312 13.21 49.05 -47.17
N VAL A 313 12.53 48.01 -47.65
CA VAL A 313 12.60 47.54 -49.04
C VAL A 313 12.08 48.59 -50.02
N ARG A 314 11.05 49.39 -49.65
CA ARG A 314 10.60 50.54 -50.46
C ARG A 314 11.67 51.63 -50.56
N ILE A 315 12.31 51.98 -49.45
CA ILE A 315 13.40 52.98 -49.42
C ILE A 315 14.59 52.52 -50.27
N LEU A 316 14.98 51.25 -50.17
CA LEU A 316 16.05 50.67 -50.97
C LEU A 316 15.70 50.60 -52.47
N HIS A 317 14.45 50.33 -52.85
CA HIS A 317 14.03 50.42 -54.25
C HIS A 317 14.11 51.85 -54.80
N ALA A 318 13.63 52.85 -54.04
CA ALA A 318 13.74 54.24 -54.47
C ALA A 318 15.21 54.69 -54.64
N GLN A 319 16.10 54.27 -53.74
CA GLN A 319 17.54 54.51 -53.86
C GLN A 319 18.16 53.80 -55.09
N ILE A 320 17.66 52.62 -55.47
CA ILE A 320 18.09 51.93 -56.70
C ILE A 320 17.58 52.70 -57.94
N GLU A 321 16.32 53.14 -57.97
CA GLU A 321 15.77 53.95 -59.06
C GLU A 321 16.54 55.28 -59.25
N ASP A 322 16.87 55.97 -58.16
CA ASP A 322 17.70 57.19 -58.18
C ASP A 322 19.12 56.91 -58.73
N LEU A 323 19.76 55.81 -58.31
CA LEU A 323 21.11 55.41 -58.75
C LEU A 323 21.13 54.87 -60.20
N GLU A 324 20.06 54.22 -60.65
CA GLU A 324 19.90 53.82 -62.05
C GLU A 324 19.74 55.05 -62.95
N ALA A 325 18.97 56.06 -62.52
CA ALA A 325 18.85 57.34 -63.21
C ALA A 325 20.18 58.13 -63.23
N GLU A 326 20.95 58.16 -62.14
CA GLU A 326 22.31 58.73 -62.15
C GLU A 326 23.24 57.95 -63.08
N GLY A 327 23.16 56.62 -63.06
CA GLY A 327 23.93 55.74 -63.95
C GLY A 327 23.58 55.90 -65.43
N ASP A 328 22.33 56.20 -65.77
CA ASP A 328 21.88 56.58 -67.12
C ASP A 328 22.46 57.95 -67.50
N MET A 329 22.31 58.98 -66.65
CA MET A 329 22.88 60.32 -66.90
C MET A 329 24.40 60.29 -67.10
N LEU A 330 25.13 59.50 -66.32
CA LEU A 330 26.58 59.34 -66.47
C LEU A 330 26.94 58.60 -67.77
N ARG A 331 26.13 57.62 -68.20
CA ARG A 331 26.31 56.95 -69.50
C ARG A 331 26.05 57.90 -70.67
N ASP A 332 25.05 58.77 -70.57
CA ASP A 332 24.79 59.82 -71.58
C ASP A 332 25.91 60.87 -71.62
N GLN A 333 26.47 61.28 -70.47
CA GLN A 333 27.64 62.16 -70.43
C GLN A 333 28.86 61.52 -71.11
N ILE A 334 29.14 60.24 -70.84
CA ILE A 334 30.22 59.49 -71.53
C ILE A 334 29.95 59.40 -73.03
N ALA A 335 28.70 59.14 -73.44
CA ALA A 335 28.30 59.10 -74.84
C ALA A 335 28.39 60.45 -75.55
N ALA A 336 28.27 61.58 -74.82
CA ALA A 336 28.47 62.93 -75.33
C ALA A 336 29.96 63.33 -75.42
N VAL A 337 30.83 62.87 -74.51
CA VAL A 337 32.27 63.16 -74.54
C VAL A 337 33.01 62.34 -75.62
N GLU A 338 32.57 61.12 -75.93
CA GLU A 338 33.22 60.29 -76.95
C GLU A 338 33.25 60.90 -78.38
N PRO A 339 32.20 61.58 -78.91
CA PRO A 339 32.30 62.32 -80.16
C PRO A 339 33.15 63.59 -80.06
N GLU A 340 33.21 64.29 -78.93
CA GLU A 340 34.15 65.41 -78.73
C GLU A 340 35.60 64.92 -78.80
N LYS A 341 35.91 63.83 -78.11
CA LYS A 341 37.20 63.12 -78.17
C LYS A 341 37.55 62.71 -79.61
N ARG A 342 36.61 62.19 -80.40
CA ARG A 342 36.82 61.89 -81.83
C ARG A 342 37.03 63.14 -82.67
N ALA A 343 36.32 64.23 -82.39
CA ALA A 343 36.52 65.51 -83.07
C ALA A 343 37.92 66.10 -82.76
N LEU A 344 38.36 66.06 -81.50
CA LEU A 344 39.70 66.48 -81.07
C LEU A 344 40.79 65.59 -81.69
N GLN A 345 40.60 64.27 -81.75
CA GLN A 345 41.51 63.35 -82.45
C GLN A 345 41.59 63.66 -83.96
N SER A 346 40.44 63.98 -84.59
CA SER A 346 40.40 64.39 -86.00
C SER A 346 41.09 65.74 -86.24
N GLN A 347 40.92 66.71 -85.33
CA GLN A 347 41.65 67.97 -85.37
C GLN A 347 43.16 67.78 -85.17
N LEU A 348 43.57 66.91 -84.24
CA LEU A 348 44.99 66.58 -84.00
C LEU A 348 45.63 65.98 -85.25
N GLU A 349 44.99 65.00 -85.88
CA GLU A 349 45.52 64.34 -87.08
C GLU A 349 45.49 65.27 -88.32
N ASN A 350 44.45 66.11 -88.47
CA ASN A 350 44.42 67.16 -89.49
C ASN A 350 45.54 68.20 -89.30
N ASN A 351 45.77 68.65 -88.06
CA ASN A 351 46.84 69.60 -87.73
C ASN A 351 48.22 68.97 -87.97
N LYS A 352 48.39 67.69 -87.64
CA LYS A 352 49.61 66.93 -87.92
C LYS A 352 49.86 66.81 -89.42
N GLN A 353 48.86 66.43 -90.22
CA GLN A 353 48.98 66.38 -91.69
C GLN A 353 49.24 67.76 -92.31
N ALA A 354 48.65 68.83 -91.76
CA ALA A 354 48.94 70.20 -92.19
C ALA A 354 50.39 70.61 -91.85
N PHE A 355 50.90 70.21 -90.67
CA PHE A 355 52.28 70.48 -90.26
C PHE A 355 53.29 69.66 -91.08
N ASP A 356 53.04 68.36 -91.30
CA ASP A 356 53.87 67.50 -92.15
C ASP A 356 53.91 68.04 -93.60
N LYS A 357 52.77 68.52 -94.13
CA LYS A 357 52.69 69.18 -95.43
C LYS A 357 53.50 70.49 -95.46
N GLN A 358 53.33 71.37 -94.47
CA GLN A 358 54.08 72.63 -94.39
C GLN A 358 55.59 72.36 -94.31
N LEU A 359 56.01 71.43 -93.47
CA LEU A 359 57.42 71.03 -93.32
C LEU A 359 58.00 70.46 -94.63
N GLN A 360 57.18 69.77 -95.43
CA GLN A 360 57.58 69.27 -96.75
C GLN A 360 57.64 70.39 -97.82
N GLU A 361 56.74 71.38 -97.77
CA GLU A 361 56.76 72.56 -98.64
C GLU A 361 57.94 73.49 -98.30
N ASP A 362 58.18 73.76 -97.01
CA ASP A 362 59.34 74.51 -96.51
C ASP A 362 60.64 73.82 -96.92
N LYS A 363 60.71 72.48 -96.80
CA LYS A 363 61.87 71.70 -97.26
C LYS A 363 62.11 71.85 -98.77
N GLN A 364 61.06 71.84 -99.59
CA GLN A 364 61.19 72.05 -101.04
C GLN A 364 61.60 73.50 -101.38
N ALA A 365 61.13 74.48 -100.60
CA ALA A 365 61.60 75.87 -100.70
C ALA A 365 63.10 75.97 -100.39
N PHE A 366 63.57 75.40 -99.28
CA PHE A 366 65.00 75.38 -98.95
C PHE A 366 65.85 74.60 -99.96
N GLU A 367 65.38 73.46 -100.47
CA GLU A 367 66.10 72.69 -101.50
C GLU A 367 66.21 73.45 -102.83
N THR A 368 65.20 74.27 -103.19
CA THR A 368 65.24 75.11 -104.40
C THR A 368 66.05 76.39 -104.20
N GLU A 369 65.99 77.04 -103.04
CA GLU A 369 66.81 78.20 -102.69
C GLU A 369 68.30 77.85 -102.61
N LEU A 370 68.65 76.74 -101.93
CA LEU A 370 70.01 76.21 -101.89
C LEU A 370 70.50 75.76 -103.29
N GLY A 371 69.58 75.31 -104.15
CA GLY A 371 69.85 75.03 -105.56
C GLY A 371 70.20 76.28 -106.36
N ALA A 372 69.44 77.37 -106.15
CA ALA A 372 69.68 78.67 -106.78
C ALA A 372 71.00 79.31 -106.29
N GLU A 373 71.28 79.31 -104.99
CA GLU A 373 72.54 79.81 -104.45
C GLU A 373 73.73 79.04 -105.02
N ARG A 374 73.66 77.70 -105.08
CA ARG A 374 74.70 76.88 -105.72
C ARG A 374 74.91 77.21 -107.19
N ALA A 375 73.85 77.53 -107.94
CA ALA A 375 73.96 77.96 -109.33
C ALA A 375 74.62 79.35 -109.45
N GLU A 376 74.30 80.29 -108.56
CA GLU A 376 74.92 81.62 -108.50
C GLU A 376 76.40 81.54 -108.09
N LYS A 377 76.75 80.76 -107.05
CA LYS A 377 78.14 80.54 -106.65
C LYS A 377 78.95 79.85 -107.76
N ALA A 378 78.31 78.95 -108.54
CA ALA A 378 78.94 78.33 -109.71
C ALA A 378 79.13 79.30 -110.89
N SER A 379 78.25 80.29 -111.09
CA SER A 379 78.46 81.34 -112.11
C SER A 379 79.53 82.34 -111.67
N GLN A 380 79.52 82.76 -110.40
CA GLN A 380 80.58 83.58 -109.78
C GLN A 380 81.96 82.90 -109.90
N LEU A 381 82.05 81.60 -109.62
CA LEU A 381 83.29 80.83 -109.82
C LEU A 381 83.75 80.81 -111.28
N LYS A 382 82.85 80.59 -112.25
CA LYS A 382 83.19 80.64 -113.68
C LYS A 382 83.67 82.02 -114.11
N GLN A 383 83.03 83.09 -113.62
CA GLN A 383 83.43 84.47 -113.92
C GLN A 383 84.83 84.77 -113.35
N LEU A 384 85.10 84.41 -112.09
CA LEU A 384 86.42 84.55 -111.48
C LEU A 384 87.51 83.73 -112.19
N ILE A 385 87.20 82.51 -112.65
CA ILE A 385 88.12 81.72 -113.49
C ILE A 385 88.44 82.45 -114.80
N THR A 386 87.43 83.02 -115.45
CA THR A 386 87.59 83.79 -116.71
C THR A 386 88.45 85.04 -116.49
N GLU A 387 88.26 85.76 -115.37
CA GLU A 387 89.08 86.91 -114.99
C GLU A 387 90.52 86.53 -114.62
N ILE A 388 90.73 85.37 -113.98
CA ILE A 388 92.07 84.82 -113.69
C ILE A 388 92.80 84.40 -114.96
N GLU A 389 92.09 83.87 -115.96
CA GLU A 389 92.67 83.52 -117.27
C GLU A 389 93.00 84.77 -118.10
N GLY A 390 92.10 85.76 -118.13
CA GLY A 390 92.34 87.05 -118.79
C GLY A 390 93.49 87.83 -118.17
N SER A 391 93.56 87.90 -116.83
CA SER A 391 94.66 88.56 -116.12
C SER A 391 96.00 87.81 -116.23
N LYS A 392 96.00 86.47 -116.32
CA LYS A 392 97.20 85.69 -116.70
C LYS A 392 97.67 86.05 -118.11
N ALA A 393 96.78 86.14 -119.09
CA ALA A 393 97.15 86.53 -120.46
C ALA A 393 97.75 87.94 -120.51
N ALA A 394 97.17 88.90 -119.77
CA ALA A 394 97.72 90.24 -119.62
C ALA A 394 99.11 90.25 -118.95
N ASN A 395 99.32 89.48 -117.88
CA ASN A 395 100.62 89.35 -117.22
C ASN A 395 101.69 88.70 -118.11
N ILE A 396 101.34 87.72 -118.95
CA ILE A 396 102.26 87.12 -119.93
C ILE A 396 102.68 88.15 -120.99
N SER A 397 101.75 89.00 -121.44
CA SER A 397 102.03 90.11 -122.36
C SER A 397 102.96 91.15 -121.73
N LEU A 398 102.67 91.59 -120.49
CA LEU A 398 103.51 92.52 -119.74
C LEU A 398 104.91 91.96 -119.46
N ALA A 399 105.03 90.68 -119.09
CA ALA A 399 106.32 90.02 -118.86
C ALA A 399 107.16 89.94 -120.16
N SER A 400 106.50 89.75 -121.31
CA SER A 400 107.16 89.74 -122.62
C SER A 400 107.66 91.13 -123.01
N GLN A 401 106.86 92.19 -122.78
CA GLN A 401 107.28 93.57 -122.97
C GLN A 401 108.42 93.97 -122.02
N ALA A 402 108.39 93.52 -120.76
CA ALA A 402 109.46 93.75 -119.79
C ALA A 402 110.78 93.08 -120.22
N LEU A 403 110.74 91.87 -120.79
CA LEU A 403 111.92 91.21 -121.37
C LEU A 403 112.47 91.95 -122.59
N GLU A 404 111.61 92.43 -123.49
CA GLU A 404 112.04 93.20 -124.67
C GLU A 404 112.65 94.56 -124.29
N LEU A 405 112.07 95.25 -123.30
CA LEU A 405 112.62 96.48 -122.74
C LEU A 405 113.94 96.23 -122.00
N SER A 406 114.06 95.14 -121.25
CA SER A 406 115.31 94.73 -120.58
C SER A 406 116.44 94.46 -121.59
N SER A 407 116.13 93.80 -122.71
CA SER A 407 117.07 93.59 -123.82
C SER A 407 117.56 94.92 -124.43
N LYS A 408 116.64 95.86 -124.68
CA LYS A 408 116.99 97.20 -125.20
C LYS A 408 117.79 98.02 -124.19
N LEU A 409 117.46 97.93 -122.90
CA LEU A 409 118.20 98.59 -121.82
C LEU A 409 119.63 98.04 -121.71
N ALA A 410 119.83 96.73 -121.85
CA ALA A 410 121.16 96.12 -121.85
C ALA A 410 122.02 96.59 -123.03
N GLY A 411 121.43 96.77 -124.22
CA GLY A 411 122.09 97.39 -125.37
C GLY A 411 122.55 98.82 -125.09
N VAL A 412 121.61 99.68 -124.66
CA VAL A 412 121.89 101.10 -124.33
C VAL A 412 122.91 101.22 -123.19
N GLN A 413 122.91 100.31 -122.21
CA GLN A 413 123.92 100.27 -121.15
C GLN A 413 125.30 99.88 -121.69
N GLY A 414 125.37 99.02 -122.71
CA GLY A 414 126.61 98.71 -123.44
C GLY A 414 127.16 99.93 -124.16
N ASP A 415 126.33 100.59 -124.96
CA ASP A 415 126.68 101.83 -125.69
C ASP A 415 127.13 102.94 -124.73
N LEU A 416 126.44 103.10 -123.60
CA LEU A 416 126.78 104.05 -122.55
C LEU A 416 128.14 103.73 -121.91
N ASN A 417 128.42 102.47 -121.60
CA ASN A 417 129.70 102.05 -121.03
C ASN A 417 130.87 102.29 -122.01
N GLU A 418 130.68 102.05 -123.32
CA GLU A 418 131.71 102.33 -124.34
C GLU A 418 131.92 103.83 -124.54
N ALA A 419 130.85 104.64 -124.52
CA ALA A 419 130.95 106.10 -124.51
C ALA A 419 131.67 106.63 -123.26
N GLN A 420 131.36 106.09 -122.08
CA GLN A 420 131.94 106.50 -120.81
C GLN A 420 133.43 106.10 -120.69
N ALA A 421 133.85 104.99 -121.30
CA ALA A 421 135.27 104.66 -121.46
C ALA A 421 136.01 105.70 -122.30
N LYS A 422 135.44 106.10 -123.46
CA LYS A 422 136.01 107.13 -124.34
C LYS A 422 136.08 108.51 -123.67
N VAL A 423 135.09 108.85 -122.83
CA VAL A 423 135.14 110.06 -121.99
C VAL A 423 136.29 109.97 -120.98
N SER A 424 136.44 108.85 -120.26
CA SER A 424 137.51 108.68 -119.27
C SER A 424 138.92 108.82 -119.88
N ASP A 425 139.15 108.34 -121.10
CA ASP A 425 140.45 108.48 -121.77
C ASP A 425 140.70 109.91 -122.29
N LEU A 426 139.64 110.63 -122.71
CA LEU A 426 139.72 112.06 -123.03
C LEU A 426 139.94 112.92 -121.77
N GLU A 427 139.39 112.53 -120.62
CA GLU A 427 139.61 113.21 -119.34
C GLU A 427 141.07 113.06 -118.86
N LYS A 428 141.66 111.86 -118.95
CA LYS A 428 143.10 111.65 -118.67
C LYS A 428 143.99 112.50 -119.58
N MET A 429 143.64 112.61 -120.87
CA MET A 429 144.37 113.45 -121.82
C MET A 429 144.26 114.94 -121.50
N LYS A 430 143.09 115.38 -121.00
CA LYS A 430 142.84 116.74 -120.50
C LYS A 430 143.60 117.04 -119.20
N GLU A 431 143.69 116.09 -118.27
CA GLU A 431 144.49 116.24 -117.04
C GLU A 431 145.99 116.32 -117.34
N SER A 432 146.49 115.52 -118.29
CA SER A 432 147.88 115.59 -118.76
C SER A 432 148.26 116.98 -119.28
N LEU A 433 147.40 117.58 -120.12
CA LEU A 433 147.63 118.94 -120.65
C LEU A 433 147.42 120.04 -119.59
N GLY A 434 146.53 119.80 -118.62
CA GLY A 434 146.34 120.69 -117.46
C GLY A 434 147.59 120.79 -116.59
N ALA A 435 148.25 119.65 -116.30
CA ALA A 435 149.48 119.62 -115.52
C ALA A 435 150.62 120.39 -116.20
N GLU A 436 150.80 120.21 -117.51
CA GLU A 436 151.80 120.95 -118.30
C GLU A 436 151.53 122.47 -118.31
N THR A 437 150.25 122.87 -118.33
CA THR A 437 149.84 124.27 -118.29
C THR A 437 150.15 124.96 -116.95
N GLU A 438 149.88 124.30 -115.82
CA GLU A 438 150.20 124.86 -114.48
C GLU A 438 151.71 124.84 -114.20
N GLN A 439 152.46 123.85 -114.71
CA GLN A 439 153.92 123.80 -114.57
C GLN A 439 154.62 124.92 -115.35
N LEU A 440 154.02 125.43 -116.44
CA LEU A 440 154.50 126.62 -117.14
C LEU A 440 154.15 127.92 -116.40
N LYS A 441 152.99 128.00 -115.74
CA LYS A 441 152.59 129.17 -114.93
C LYS A 441 153.44 129.37 -113.68
N SER A 442 153.75 128.30 -112.95
CA SER A 442 154.63 128.39 -111.78
C SER A 442 156.01 128.90 -112.18
N ARG A 443 156.52 128.45 -113.33
CA ARG A 443 157.80 128.91 -113.89
C ARG A 443 157.83 130.38 -114.28
N THR A 444 156.72 130.97 -114.75
CA THR A 444 156.65 132.43 -114.98
C THR A 444 156.58 133.20 -113.67
N ALA A 445 155.80 132.73 -112.68
CA ALA A 445 155.72 133.37 -111.36
C ALA A 445 157.07 133.37 -110.60
N GLU A 446 157.87 132.28 -110.71
CA GLU A 446 159.24 132.24 -110.19
C GLU A 446 160.13 133.32 -110.83
N LEU A 447 160.09 133.45 -112.16
CA LEU A 447 160.90 134.41 -112.89
C LEU A 447 160.49 135.88 -112.62
N GLU A 448 159.21 136.16 -112.44
CA GLU A 448 158.73 137.48 -112.01
C GLU A 448 159.17 137.80 -110.57
N GLY A 449 159.18 136.80 -109.68
CA GLY A 449 159.71 136.92 -108.32
C GLY A 449 161.22 137.22 -108.28
N GLU A 450 162.03 136.52 -109.08
CA GLU A 450 163.46 136.80 -109.19
C GLU A 450 163.75 138.18 -109.82
N LEU A 451 162.93 138.62 -110.79
CA LEU A 451 163.04 139.97 -111.37
C LEU A 451 162.73 141.06 -110.33
N GLY A 452 161.73 140.83 -109.47
CA GLY A 452 161.41 141.69 -108.32
C GLY A 452 162.56 141.75 -107.31
N ALA A 453 163.17 140.60 -106.98
CA ALA A 453 164.32 140.53 -106.09
C ALA A 453 165.54 141.29 -106.66
N LYS A 454 165.84 141.12 -107.96
CA LYS A 454 166.89 141.89 -108.65
C LYS A 454 166.63 143.39 -108.63
N THR A 455 165.38 143.81 -108.79
CA THR A 455 164.99 145.23 -108.73
C THR A 455 165.18 145.80 -107.32
N ALA A 456 164.83 145.04 -106.28
CA ALA A 456 165.06 145.43 -104.89
C ALA A 456 166.56 145.50 -104.52
N ASP A 457 167.41 144.65 -105.10
CA ASP A 457 168.86 144.71 -104.91
C ASP A 457 169.51 145.84 -105.71
N ILE A 458 168.98 146.23 -106.87
CA ILE A 458 169.39 147.45 -107.58
C ILE A 458 169.09 148.68 -106.73
N ALA A 459 167.90 148.80 -106.15
CA ALA A 459 167.57 149.91 -105.25
C ALA A 459 168.49 149.97 -104.01
N LYS A 460 168.93 148.81 -103.49
CA LYS A 460 169.95 148.76 -102.41
C LYS A 460 171.31 149.24 -102.89
N LEU A 461 171.73 148.84 -104.10
CA LEU A 461 172.98 149.32 -104.72
C LEU A 461 172.94 150.84 -104.94
N GLU A 462 171.81 151.41 -105.34
CA GLU A 462 171.61 152.86 -105.46
C GLU A 462 171.73 153.56 -104.10
N THR A 463 171.04 153.10 -103.05
CA THR A 463 171.21 153.66 -101.69
C THR A 463 172.66 153.54 -101.20
N ARG A 464 173.34 152.43 -101.49
CA ARG A 464 174.73 152.21 -101.11
C ARG A 464 175.72 153.03 -101.94
N THR A 465 175.33 153.49 -103.13
CA THR A 465 176.10 154.44 -103.93
C THR A 465 176.01 155.84 -103.32
N VAL A 466 174.83 156.25 -102.83
CA VAL A 466 174.67 157.49 -102.06
C VAL A 466 175.44 157.44 -100.73
N ASP A 467 175.47 156.29 -100.04
CA ASP A 467 176.32 156.11 -98.85
C ASP A 467 177.82 156.17 -99.18
N LEU A 468 178.24 155.69 -100.36
CA LEU A 468 179.62 155.80 -100.84
C LEU A 468 180.00 157.24 -101.22
N GLU A 469 179.09 158.02 -101.82
CA GLU A 469 179.26 159.47 -102.04
C GLU A 469 179.33 160.24 -100.73
N LYS A 470 178.66 159.75 -99.67
CA LYS A 470 178.77 160.30 -98.33
C LYS A 470 180.11 159.95 -97.67
N GLN A 471 180.58 158.71 -97.81
CA GLN A 471 181.91 158.31 -97.33
C GLN A 471 183.06 159.01 -98.07
N THR A 472 182.90 159.43 -99.32
CA THR A 472 183.90 160.28 -99.99
C THR A 472 183.87 161.74 -99.52
N GLN A 473 182.73 162.25 -99.05
CA GLN A 473 182.69 163.53 -98.30
C GLN A 473 183.35 163.40 -96.91
N ASP A 474 183.19 162.26 -96.22
CA ASP A 474 183.88 162.01 -94.95
C ASP A 474 185.41 161.89 -95.14
N LEU A 475 185.88 161.29 -96.25
CA LEU A 475 187.30 161.32 -96.65
C LEU A 475 187.82 162.76 -96.86
N GLU A 476 187.00 163.64 -97.43
CA GLU A 476 187.35 165.06 -97.65
C GLU A 476 187.31 165.91 -96.36
N GLN A 477 186.57 165.46 -95.34
CA GLN A 477 186.58 166.09 -94.01
C GLN A 477 187.71 165.56 -93.11
N GLN A 478 187.98 164.24 -93.09
CA GLN A 478 189.13 163.69 -92.36
C GLN A 478 190.48 164.15 -92.93
N ALA A 479 190.54 164.51 -94.22
CA ALA A 479 191.69 165.21 -94.81
C ALA A 479 191.98 166.59 -94.17
N LYS A 480 191.02 167.19 -93.46
CA LYS A 480 191.20 168.44 -92.68
C LYS A 480 191.62 168.14 -91.24
N ASP A 481 191.12 167.05 -90.65
CA ASP A 481 191.52 166.62 -89.30
C ASP A 481 192.98 166.12 -89.26
N LEU A 482 193.48 165.61 -90.39
CA LEU A 482 194.91 165.35 -90.66
C LEU A 482 195.78 166.60 -90.45
N ALA A 483 195.21 167.80 -90.54
CA ALA A 483 195.89 169.08 -90.26
C ALA A 483 195.70 169.62 -88.83
N GLN A 484 194.76 169.10 -88.02
CA GLN A 484 194.56 169.56 -86.63
C GLN A 484 195.12 168.60 -85.57
N LEU A 485 195.11 167.28 -85.77
CA LEU A 485 195.63 166.35 -84.75
C LEU A 485 197.16 166.18 -84.81
N GLN A 486 197.80 166.61 -85.92
CA GLN A 486 199.24 166.91 -85.94
C GLN A 486 199.65 168.04 -84.97
N GLU A 487 198.68 168.78 -84.41
CA GLU A 487 198.89 169.81 -83.39
C GLU A 487 198.46 169.37 -81.96
N GLN A 488 197.87 168.18 -81.79
CA GLN A 488 197.68 167.52 -80.47
C GLN A 488 198.83 166.57 -80.08
N HIS A 489 199.67 166.20 -81.05
CA HIS A 489 201.09 165.88 -80.83
C HIS A 489 201.69 166.72 -79.69
N LYS A 490 202.50 166.12 -78.81
CA LYS A 490 203.06 166.70 -77.56
C LYS A 490 202.10 166.97 -76.39
N THR A 491 200.77 166.85 -76.50
CA THR A 491 199.87 167.15 -75.34
C THR A 491 199.27 165.95 -74.60
N LEU A 492 199.05 164.81 -75.27
CA LEU A 492 198.62 163.56 -74.60
C LEU A 492 199.74 162.53 -74.41
N GLU A 493 200.91 162.73 -75.02
CA GLU A 493 202.16 162.03 -74.62
C GLU A 493 202.57 162.34 -73.16
N GLY A 494 201.92 163.31 -72.51
CA GLY A 494 202.04 163.61 -71.08
C GLY A 494 200.84 163.21 -70.21
N ARG A 495 199.88 162.40 -70.70
CA ARG A 495 198.65 162.12 -69.92
C ARG A 495 198.08 160.71 -70.15
N ALA A 496 198.03 159.93 -69.05
CA ALA A 496 197.21 158.73 -68.83
C ALA A 496 197.35 157.58 -69.88
N ALA A 497 198.12 156.52 -69.65
CA ALA A 497 198.84 156.08 -68.45
C ALA A 497 198.01 155.85 -67.16
N GLU A 498 196.67 155.88 -67.24
CA GLU A 498 195.78 155.60 -66.10
C GLU A 498 194.83 154.41 -66.36
N LEU A 499 194.36 154.18 -67.59
CA LEU A 499 193.38 153.12 -67.92
C LEU A 499 193.62 152.56 -69.34
N GLN A 500 193.95 151.30 -69.61
CA GLN A 500 194.41 150.18 -68.79
C GLN A 500 193.42 149.56 -67.77
N VAL A 501 192.83 148.41 -68.17
CA VAL A 501 192.03 147.44 -67.37
C VAL A 501 190.61 147.85 -66.96
N GLU A 502 189.60 147.41 -67.73
CA GLU A 502 188.67 146.30 -67.39
C GLU A 502 187.90 145.91 -68.68
N LEU A 503 188.31 144.82 -69.35
CA LEU A 503 187.69 143.47 -69.39
C LEU A 503 186.45 143.38 -70.32
N GLU A 504 186.31 142.52 -71.35
CA GLU A 504 186.86 141.19 -71.77
C GLU A 504 186.05 139.96 -71.25
N LYS A 505 185.59 139.07 -72.19
CA LYS A 505 184.86 137.76 -72.06
C LYS A 505 183.31 137.82 -71.79
N ALA A 506 182.39 136.92 -72.23
CA ALA A 506 182.27 135.74 -73.17
C ALA A 506 180.76 135.21 -73.16
N GLN A 507 180.12 134.28 -73.95
CA GLN A 507 180.33 133.53 -75.23
C GLN A 507 179.05 132.68 -75.68
N GLU A 508 179.05 132.09 -76.90
CA GLU A 508 178.35 130.85 -77.41
C GLU A 508 176.83 130.74 -77.85
N SER A 509 176.28 129.51 -78.16
CA SER A 509 175.22 129.18 -79.20
C SER A 509 174.24 127.94 -78.96
N LEU A 510 173.27 127.56 -79.89
CA LEU A 510 172.71 126.17 -80.29
C LEU A 510 171.22 125.92 -80.87
N LYS A 511 170.47 124.77 -80.62
CA LYS A 511 169.50 124.00 -81.54
C LYS A 511 168.24 123.12 -80.98
N VAL A 512 167.17 122.79 -81.80
CA VAL A 512 166.35 121.48 -82.05
C VAL A 512 165.02 120.88 -81.32
N ALA A 513 163.96 120.41 -82.10
CA ALA A 513 162.87 119.28 -82.14
C ALA A 513 161.76 118.72 -81.07
N THR A 514 160.65 117.98 -81.52
CA THR A 514 159.78 116.79 -80.94
C THR A 514 158.14 116.72 -80.82
N ALA A 515 157.43 115.70 -80.17
CA ALA A 515 155.94 115.21 -80.25
C ALA A 515 155.31 114.49 -78.93
N PRO A 516 154.19 113.61 -78.71
CA PRO A 516 153.11 112.80 -79.48
C PRO A 516 151.51 112.61 -79.07
N PRO A 517 150.82 111.55 -78.40
CA PRO A 517 149.44 110.89 -78.78
C PRO A 517 148.28 110.36 -77.74
N GLU A 518 147.21 109.57 -78.17
CA GLU A 518 146.17 108.57 -77.49
C GLU A 518 144.66 108.97 -77.03
N ILE A 519 143.51 108.22 -76.68
CA ILE A 519 142.93 106.79 -76.41
C ILE A 519 141.30 106.59 -76.42
N ASP A 520 140.59 105.43 -76.07
CA ASP A 520 139.05 105.06 -76.18
C ASP A 520 138.42 103.93 -75.14
N VAL A 521 137.20 103.23 -74.96
CA VAL A 521 135.88 102.74 -75.66
C VAL A 521 134.42 102.50 -74.89
N PRO A 522 133.76 101.31 -74.45
CA PRO A 522 132.28 100.89 -74.72
C PRO A 522 131.23 100.06 -73.75
N SER A 523 129.87 99.98 -74.06
CA SER A 523 128.73 98.90 -73.88
C SER A 523 127.69 98.59 -72.65
N ARG A 524 126.41 98.09 -72.93
CA ARG A 524 125.45 97.04 -72.26
C ARG A 524 124.07 97.23 -71.40
N SER A 525 122.96 96.49 -71.76
CA SER A 525 121.89 95.57 -71.09
C SER A 525 120.73 95.87 -70.00
N PRO A 526 120.21 94.94 -69.07
CA PRO A 526 118.76 94.42 -69.04
C PRO A 526 117.94 94.10 -67.68
N PRO A 527 116.62 93.66 -67.67
CA PRO A 527 115.72 93.28 -66.50
C PRO A 527 114.86 91.93 -66.53
N LEU A 528 114.02 91.52 -65.50
CA LEU A 528 113.07 90.30 -65.45
C LEU A 528 111.79 90.24 -64.45
N PRO A 529 111.59 89.36 -63.39
CA PRO A 529 110.32 88.56 -63.06
C PRO A 529 109.78 88.65 -61.56
N PRO A 530 109.08 87.70 -60.80
CA PRO A 530 108.31 86.40 -60.97
C PRO A 530 107.02 86.11 -60.05
N ALA A 531 106.46 84.85 -59.98
CA ALA A 531 105.71 84.11 -58.86
C ALA A 531 104.18 84.36 -58.49
N SER A 532 103.37 83.59 -57.69
CA SER A 532 103.13 82.11 -57.37
C SER A 532 102.00 81.75 -56.31
N VAL A 533 101.49 80.47 -56.19
CA VAL A 533 101.03 79.66 -54.96
C VAL A 533 99.53 79.42 -54.45
N VAL A 534 99.09 78.12 -54.33
CA VAL A 534 98.23 77.35 -53.32
C VAL A 534 96.64 77.24 -53.26
N ASP A 535 96.19 75.95 -53.16
CA ASP A 535 95.04 75.18 -52.54
C ASP A 535 93.48 75.27 -52.74
N ASP A 536 92.91 74.04 -52.72
CA ASP A 536 91.67 73.46 -52.10
C ASP A 536 90.26 73.28 -52.76
N SER A 537 89.67 72.12 -52.42
CA SER A 537 88.25 71.78 -52.17
C SER A 537 87.18 71.59 -53.29
N ALA A 538 87.12 70.34 -53.79
CA ALA A 538 86.02 69.36 -53.57
C ALA A 538 84.58 69.50 -54.17
N HIS A 539 84.19 68.41 -54.87
CA HIS A 539 82.87 67.72 -54.85
C HIS A 539 81.67 68.26 -55.68
N PRO A 540 80.65 67.41 -56.01
CA PRO A 540 80.24 67.24 -57.41
C PRO A 540 78.77 67.58 -57.74
N ALA A 541 78.44 67.51 -59.04
CA ALA A 541 77.07 67.49 -59.53
C ALA A 541 76.33 66.22 -59.07
N ILE A 542 75.04 66.38 -58.72
CA ILE A 542 74.15 65.30 -58.27
C ILE A 542 73.15 64.96 -59.38
N ASP A 543 72.92 63.66 -59.59
CA ASP A 543 71.97 63.12 -60.57
C ASP A 543 70.52 63.24 -60.07
N THR A 544 69.62 63.75 -60.91
CA THR A 544 68.28 64.21 -60.48
C THR A 544 67.27 63.08 -60.25
N ALA A 545 67.60 61.84 -60.59
CA ALA A 545 66.71 60.68 -60.46
C ALA A 545 66.46 60.18 -59.01
N ALA A 546 67.16 60.72 -58.01
CA ALA A 546 67.03 60.28 -56.61
C ALA A 546 65.89 60.97 -55.83
N LEU A 547 65.44 62.15 -56.27
CA LEU A 547 64.52 62.99 -55.49
C LEU A 547 63.08 62.43 -55.51
N ASP A 548 62.61 61.99 -56.68
CA ASP A 548 61.24 61.53 -56.88
C ASP A 548 60.93 60.23 -56.13
N LYS A 549 61.93 59.33 -56.00
CA LYS A 549 61.79 58.10 -55.19
C LYS A 549 61.62 58.43 -53.70
N LEU A 550 62.37 59.41 -53.19
CA LEU A 550 62.24 59.85 -51.80
C LEU A 550 60.89 60.52 -51.54
N ALA A 551 60.34 61.23 -52.53
CA ALA A 551 58.98 61.78 -52.46
C ALA A 551 57.90 60.68 -52.48
N GLN A 552 58.08 59.63 -53.28
CA GLN A 552 57.17 58.48 -53.33
C GLN A 552 57.20 57.67 -52.02
N GLU A 553 58.38 57.31 -51.51
CA GLU A 553 58.51 56.61 -50.22
C GLU A 553 57.90 57.41 -49.06
N LYS A 554 58.00 58.75 -49.08
CA LYS A 554 57.35 59.62 -48.09
C LYS A 554 55.82 59.58 -48.18
N ALA A 555 55.25 59.55 -49.39
CA ALA A 555 53.81 59.44 -49.59
C ALA A 555 53.26 58.07 -49.15
N GLU A 556 54.00 56.99 -49.41
CA GLU A 556 53.67 55.64 -48.96
C GLU A 556 53.77 55.52 -47.42
N LEU A 557 54.80 56.13 -46.80
CA LEU A 557 54.92 56.22 -45.33
C LEU A 557 53.79 57.04 -44.68
N GLU A 558 53.42 58.19 -45.25
CA GLU A 558 52.28 58.98 -44.73
C GLU A 558 50.94 58.24 -44.86
N THR A 559 50.75 57.49 -45.95
CA THR A 559 49.54 56.68 -46.15
C THR A 559 49.48 55.54 -45.12
N ARG A 560 50.60 54.81 -44.93
CA ARG A 560 50.72 53.74 -43.94
C ARG A 560 50.64 54.24 -42.49
N SER A 561 51.04 55.49 -42.24
CA SER A 561 50.88 56.14 -40.94
C SER A 561 49.41 56.44 -40.63
N ARG A 562 48.59 56.80 -41.63
CA ARG A 562 47.13 56.96 -41.45
C ARG A 562 46.46 55.60 -41.22
N GLU A 563 46.80 54.59 -42.03
CA GLU A 563 46.24 53.24 -41.89
C GLU A 563 46.56 52.60 -40.52
N LEU A 564 47.74 52.87 -39.95
CA LEU A 564 48.07 52.48 -38.57
C LEU A 564 47.33 53.31 -37.50
N GLN A 565 47.07 54.59 -37.76
CA GLN A 565 46.26 55.44 -36.87
C GLN A 565 44.79 55.00 -36.87
N ASP A 566 44.21 54.70 -38.03
CA ASP A 566 42.84 54.16 -38.16
C ASP A 566 42.72 52.79 -37.45
N GLN A 567 43.76 51.96 -37.50
CA GLN A 567 43.82 50.72 -36.71
C GLN A 567 43.88 51.02 -35.19
N ILE A 568 44.68 51.99 -34.74
CA ILE A 568 44.75 52.42 -33.34
C ILE A 568 43.38 52.94 -32.86
N ASP A 569 42.71 53.76 -33.66
CA ASP A 569 41.40 54.33 -33.32
C ASP A 569 40.25 53.30 -33.44
N SER A 570 40.50 52.13 -34.04
CA SER A 570 39.58 50.98 -34.00
C SER A 570 39.65 50.16 -32.70
N PHE A 571 40.79 50.16 -31.99
CA PHE A 571 40.98 49.35 -30.77
C PHE A 571 39.91 49.54 -29.68
N PRO A 572 39.37 50.76 -29.42
CA PRO A 572 38.29 50.95 -28.45
C PRO A 572 37.04 50.10 -28.73
N SER A 573 36.72 49.82 -30.00
CA SER A 573 35.59 48.97 -30.36
C SER A 573 35.83 47.49 -30.02
N VAL A 574 37.05 47.00 -30.28
CA VAL A 574 37.49 45.65 -29.91
C VAL A 574 37.58 45.50 -28.38
N HIS A 575 37.99 46.57 -27.68
CA HIS A 575 38.00 46.60 -26.22
C HIS A 575 36.59 46.62 -25.62
N ALA A 576 35.60 47.22 -26.29
CA ALA A 576 34.20 47.15 -25.89
C ALA A 576 33.63 45.73 -26.06
N ASP A 577 33.73 45.13 -27.26
CA ASP A 577 33.23 43.76 -27.53
C ASP A 577 33.86 42.72 -26.57
N THR A 578 35.16 42.82 -26.32
CA THR A 578 35.83 41.94 -25.34
C THR A 578 35.35 42.17 -23.90
N THR A 579 34.99 43.40 -23.51
CA THR A 579 34.45 43.71 -22.17
C THR A 579 33.02 43.18 -22.00
N ASP A 580 32.17 43.31 -23.01
CA ASP A 580 30.82 42.73 -23.01
C ASP A 580 30.88 41.20 -22.98
N ARG A 581 31.81 40.61 -23.74
CA ARG A 581 32.05 39.16 -23.79
C ARG A 581 32.59 38.61 -22.47
N ILE A 582 33.43 39.36 -21.76
CA ILE A 582 33.83 39.06 -20.37
C ILE A 582 32.61 39.14 -19.43
N SER A 583 31.76 40.17 -19.58
CA SER A 583 30.55 40.34 -18.76
C SER A 583 29.54 39.19 -18.93
N VAL A 584 29.38 38.67 -20.16
CA VAL A 584 28.58 37.48 -20.45
C VAL A 584 29.20 36.21 -19.85
N LEU A 585 30.53 36.07 -19.87
CA LEU A 585 31.24 34.96 -19.23
C LEU A 585 31.10 35.01 -17.69
N GLU A 586 31.15 36.19 -17.07
CA GLU A 586 30.84 36.34 -15.65
C GLU A 586 29.39 35.97 -15.32
N ALA A 587 28.43 36.44 -16.11
CA ALA A 587 27.01 36.17 -15.88
C ALA A 587 26.67 34.67 -16.04
N THR A 588 27.33 33.97 -16.95
CA THR A 588 27.19 32.51 -17.11
C THR A 588 27.92 31.74 -16.01
N ASN A 589 29.10 32.18 -15.57
CA ASN A 589 29.81 31.58 -14.44
C ASN A 589 29.01 31.74 -13.12
N LYS A 590 28.40 32.91 -12.88
CA LYS A 590 27.47 33.14 -11.75
C LYS A 590 26.26 32.19 -11.80
N LYS A 591 25.69 31.91 -12.98
CA LYS A 591 24.61 30.89 -13.13
C LYS A 591 25.11 29.47 -12.83
N LEU A 592 26.31 29.11 -13.30
CA LEU A 592 26.92 27.81 -13.02
C LEU A 592 27.21 27.61 -11.53
N GLN A 593 27.66 28.65 -10.81
CA GLN A 593 27.82 28.60 -9.35
C GLN A 593 26.50 28.31 -8.62
N VAL A 594 25.38 28.89 -9.06
CA VAL A 594 24.05 28.62 -8.47
C VAL A 594 23.61 27.17 -8.67
N GLU A 595 23.81 26.58 -9.86
CA GLU A 595 23.50 25.16 -10.08
C GLU A 595 24.50 24.22 -9.38
N VAL A 596 25.77 24.61 -9.20
CA VAL A 596 26.72 23.87 -8.34
C VAL A 596 26.25 23.87 -6.88
N CYS A 597 25.74 24.99 -6.36
CA CYS A 597 25.13 25.05 -5.03
C CYS A 597 23.84 24.21 -4.89
N ARG A 598 23.24 23.73 -6.00
CA ARG A 598 22.08 22.84 -6.00
C ARG A 598 22.46 21.37 -5.86
N ILE A 599 23.70 20.99 -6.20
CA ILE A 599 24.18 19.59 -6.15
C ILE A 599 23.97 18.96 -4.76
N PRO A 600 24.36 19.59 -3.63
CA PRO A 600 24.17 19.00 -2.29
C PRO A 600 22.70 18.75 -1.92
N VAL A 601 21.77 19.55 -2.45
CA VAL A 601 20.33 19.37 -2.23
C VAL A 601 19.80 18.15 -2.99
N LEU A 602 20.34 17.89 -4.18
CA LEU A 602 20.02 16.70 -4.96
C LEU A 602 20.69 15.44 -4.37
N GLU A 603 21.89 15.57 -3.82
CA GLU A 603 22.57 14.48 -3.08
C GLU A 603 21.81 14.09 -1.81
N GLU A 604 21.37 15.05 -1.00
CA GLU A 604 20.56 14.76 0.21
C GLU A 604 19.18 14.21 -0.16
N SER A 605 18.55 14.69 -1.24
CA SER A 605 17.30 14.12 -1.76
C SER A 605 17.48 12.65 -2.18
N ASN A 606 18.56 12.33 -2.91
CA ASN A 606 18.91 10.96 -3.28
C ASN A 606 19.26 10.10 -2.05
N ARG A 607 19.90 10.66 -1.03
CA ARG A 607 20.18 9.98 0.25
C ARG A 607 18.88 9.63 0.99
N VAL A 608 17.92 10.54 1.04
CA VAL A 608 16.59 10.28 1.62
C VAL A 608 15.85 9.22 0.82
N LEU A 609 15.83 9.29 -0.51
CA LEU A 609 15.21 8.28 -1.38
C LEU A 609 15.88 6.90 -1.24
N GLY A 610 17.21 6.84 -1.08
CA GLY A 610 17.93 5.60 -0.78
C GLY A 610 17.56 5.01 0.58
N ALA A 611 17.44 5.85 1.61
CA ALA A 611 16.96 5.45 2.93
C ALA A 611 15.49 4.98 2.89
N GLU A 612 14.62 5.58 2.07
CA GLU A 612 13.25 5.13 1.83
C GLU A 612 13.23 3.77 1.11
N ALA A 613 14.01 3.61 0.04
CA ALA A 613 14.12 2.36 -0.72
C ALA A 613 14.60 1.19 0.15
N SER A 614 15.50 1.44 1.12
CA SER A 614 15.97 0.43 2.08
C SER A 614 14.87 -0.14 2.99
N LYS A 615 13.70 0.52 3.10
CA LYS A 615 12.53 0.04 3.86
C LYS A 615 11.71 -0.98 3.07
N VAL A 616 11.80 -0.98 1.75
CA VAL A 616 10.96 -1.82 0.85
C VAL A 616 11.14 -3.32 1.11
N PRO A 617 12.36 -3.88 1.34
CA PRO A 617 12.52 -5.28 1.73
C PRO A 617 11.80 -5.63 3.04
N GLY A 618 11.84 -4.74 4.04
CA GLY A 618 11.15 -4.93 5.32
C GLY A 618 9.62 -4.95 5.18
N LEU A 619 9.06 -4.03 4.39
CA LEU A 619 7.64 -4.02 4.05
C LEU A 619 7.23 -5.26 3.24
N THR A 620 8.09 -5.73 2.34
CA THR A 620 7.88 -6.96 1.57
C THR A 620 7.85 -8.19 2.48
N GLN A 621 8.78 -8.28 3.43
CA GLN A 621 8.81 -9.36 4.43
C GLN A 621 7.60 -9.30 5.37
N GLN A 622 7.15 -8.10 5.77
CA GLN A 622 5.92 -7.92 6.54
C GLN A 622 4.67 -8.38 5.76
N ALA A 623 4.59 -8.08 4.46
CA ALA A 623 3.52 -8.56 3.59
C ALA A 623 3.53 -10.10 3.43
N GLN A 624 4.71 -10.72 3.30
CA GLN A 624 4.86 -12.18 3.28
C GLN A 624 4.42 -12.83 4.61
N ASN A 625 4.78 -12.23 5.75
CA ASN A 625 4.34 -12.69 7.06
C ASN A 625 2.81 -12.60 7.22
N LEU A 626 2.20 -11.47 6.82
CA LEU A 626 0.75 -11.28 6.84
C LEU A 626 0.01 -12.26 5.90
N SER A 627 0.56 -12.51 4.70
CA SER A 627 0.03 -13.51 3.76
C SER A 627 0.08 -14.94 4.33
N THR A 628 1.15 -15.26 5.05
CA THR A 628 1.32 -16.56 5.74
C THR A 628 0.32 -16.71 6.89
N GLN A 629 0.13 -15.66 7.70
CA GLN A 629 -0.89 -15.62 8.76
C GLN A 629 -2.31 -15.77 8.18
N LEU A 630 -2.65 -15.03 7.12
CA LEU A 630 -3.93 -15.13 6.44
C LEU A 630 -4.19 -16.54 5.90
N SER A 631 -3.18 -17.17 5.31
CA SER A 631 -3.24 -18.56 4.83
C SER A 631 -3.52 -19.54 5.97
N SER A 632 -2.89 -19.36 7.14
CA SER A 632 -3.16 -20.17 8.33
C SER A 632 -4.58 -19.98 8.86
N VAL A 633 -5.10 -18.75 8.90
CA VAL A 633 -6.49 -18.45 9.30
C VAL A 633 -7.50 -19.07 8.32
N ILE A 634 -7.22 -19.06 7.01
CA ILE A 634 -8.06 -19.73 6.00
C ILE A 634 -8.08 -21.26 6.25
N GLN A 635 -6.94 -21.87 6.56
CA GLN A 635 -6.85 -23.30 6.86
C GLN A 635 -7.60 -23.67 8.16
N GLN A 636 -7.51 -22.85 9.20
CA GLN A 636 -8.31 -23.02 10.43
C GLN A 636 -9.81 -22.89 10.14
N LEU A 637 -10.23 -21.93 9.31
CA LEU A 637 -11.63 -21.76 8.93
C LEU A 637 -12.17 -22.97 8.15
N GLN A 638 -11.33 -23.60 7.30
CA GLN A 638 -11.66 -24.84 6.61
C GLN A 638 -11.84 -26.02 7.58
N GLN A 639 -10.97 -26.14 8.60
CA GLN A 639 -11.10 -27.17 9.65
C GLN A 639 -12.39 -26.99 10.46
N VAL A 640 -12.72 -25.76 10.87
CA VAL A 640 -13.97 -25.45 11.59
C VAL A 640 -15.20 -25.73 10.70
N SER A 641 -15.15 -25.41 9.41
CA SER A 641 -16.20 -25.75 8.44
C SER A 641 -16.44 -27.26 8.33
N ALA A 642 -15.37 -28.05 8.25
CA ALA A 642 -15.46 -29.52 8.22
C ALA A 642 -16.03 -30.10 9.52
N ALA A 643 -15.61 -29.58 10.67
CA ALA A 643 -16.16 -29.97 11.97
C ALA A 643 -17.66 -29.63 12.10
N HIS A 644 -18.08 -28.45 11.66
CA HIS A 644 -19.48 -28.03 11.65
C HIS A 644 -20.35 -28.92 10.75
N LEU A 645 -19.86 -29.27 9.55
CA LEU A 645 -20.55 -30.22 8.67
C LEU A 645 -20.70 -31.61 9.32
N SER A 646 -19.64 -32.10 9.99
CA SER A 646 -19.72 -33.38 10.70
C SER A 646 -20.71 -33.36 11.87
N ALA A 647 -20.77 -32.25 12.63
CA ALA A 647 -21.75 -32.07 13.70
C ALA A 647 -23.19 -31.97 13.16
N SER A 648 -23.38 -31.27 12.03
CA SER A 648 -24.69 -31.16 11.38
C SER A 648 -25.24 -32.50 10.89
N VAL A 649 -24.38 -33.44 10.48
CA VAL A 649 -24.78 -34.82 10.14
C VAL A 649 -25.23 -35.56 11.40
N GLN A 650 -24.46 -35.50 12.49
CA GLN A 650 -24.82 -36.14 13.76
C GLN A 650 -26.15 -35.62 14.33
N VAL A 651 -26.43 -34.32 14.20
CA VAL A 651 -27.74 -33.75 14.57
C VAL A 651 -28.86 -34.30 13.67
N GLY A 652 -28.62 -34.49 12.37
CA GLY A 652 -29.56 -35.14 11.46
C GLY A 652 -29.87 -36.60 11.84
N ASP A 653 -28.85 -37.38 12.20
CA ASP A 653 -29.01 -38.77 12.63
C ASP A 653 -29.77 -38.87 13.97
N LEU A 654 -29.53 -37.93 14.90
CA LEU A 654 -30.29 -37.81 16.14
C LEU A 654 -31.75 -37.40 15.86
N GLN A 655 -32.00 -36.44 14.98
CA GLN A 655 -33.34 -36.02 14.58
C GLN A 655 -34.13 -37.19 13.96
N ALA A 656 -33.49 -37.99 13.09
CA ALA A 656 -34.08 -39.19 12.50
C ALA A 656 -34.39 -40.26 13.58
N THR A 657 -33.52 -40.40 14.58
CA THR A 657 -33.73 -41.31 15.71
C THR A 657 -34.91 -40.88 16.60
N VAL A 658 -35.01 -39.58 16.91
CA VAL A 658 -36.15 -39.00 17.65
C VAL A 658 -37.46 -39.22 16.90
N ASN A 659 -37.50 -38.90 15.60
CA ASN A 659 -38.68 -39.13 14.76
C ASN A 659 -39.09 -40.62 14.74
N LYS A 660 -38.13 -41.54 14.74
CA LYS A 660 -38.38 -42.98 14.76
C LYS A 660 -38.97 -43.47 16.10
N MET A 661 -38.51 -42.92 17.23
CA MET A 661 -39.13 -43.18 18.54
C MET A 661 -40.56 -42.63 18.59
N HIS A 662 -40.78 -41.41 18.07
CA HIS A 662 -42.10 -40.77 18.07
C HIS A 662 -43.13 -41.51 17.19
N GLN A 663 -42.70 -42.15 16.11
CA GLN A 663 -43.53 -43.07 15.32
C GLN A 663 -43.83 -44.41 16.02
N GLN A 664 -43.06 -44.77 17.05
CA GLN A 664 -43.19 -46.04 17.76
C GLN A 664 -44.10 -45.94 19.00
N GLU A 665 -44.46 -44.72 19.44
CA GLU A 665 -45.35 -44.45 20.57
C GLU A 665 -46.81 -44.15 20.17
N GLN A 666 -47.13 -43.99 18.88
CA GLN A 666 -48.53 -43.75 18.46
C GLN A 666 -49.34 -45.07 18.42
N PRO A 667 -50.47 -45.17 19.14
CA PRO A 667 -51.34 -46.34 19.07
C PRO A 667 -52.11 -46.38 17.73
N PRO A 668 -52.41 -47.58 17.19
CA PRO A 668 -53.11 -47.71 15.91
C PRO A 668 -54.56 -47.24 16.01
N LEU A 669 -54.91 -46.19 15.24
CA LEU A 669 -56.27 -45.69 15.13
C LEU A 669 -57.17 -46.66 14.32
N PRO A 670 -58.46 -46.78 14.69
CA PRO A 670 -59.39 -47.67 13.99
C PRO A 670 -59.78 -47.14 12.59
N PRO A 671 -60.14 -48.01 11.63
CA PRO A 671 -60.45 -47.62 10.26
C PRO A 671 -61.77 -46.83 10.19
N GLN A 672 -61.71 -45.59 9.68
CA GLN A 672 -62.91 -44.81 9.37
C GLN A 672 -63.53 -45.22 8.02
N ILE A 673 -64.86 -45.22 7.98
CA ILE A 673 -65.66 -45.60 6.81
C ILE A 673 -65.75 -44.41 5.85
N VAL A 674 -65.27 -44.58 4.61
CA VAL A 674 -65.36 -43.55 3.57
C VAL A 674 -66.74 -43.58 2.91
N GLY A 675 -67.59 -42.62 3.26
CA GLY A 675 -68.79 -42.28 2.49
C GLY A 675 -68.43 -41.48 1.23
N GLY A 676 -69.14 -41.73 0.12
CA GLY A 676 -68.84 -41.12 -1.17
C GLY A 676 -69.48 -39.74 -1.41
N GLY A 677 -68.97 -39.00 -2.40
CA GLY A 677 -69.53 -37.76 -2.91
C GLY A 677 -69.22 -37.59 -4.40
N ASN A 678 -70.22 -37.20 -5.21
CA ASN A 678 -70.10 -37.09 -6.68
C ASN A 678 -69.41 -35.78 -7.13
N GLY A 679 -68.75 -35.81 -8.30
CA GLY A 679 -68.25 -34.62 -8.99
C GLY A 679 -67.81 -34.89 -10.43
N ASN A 680 -68.59 -34.43 -11.41
CA ASN A 680 -68.32 -34.61 -12.85
C ASN A 680 -67.05 -33.86 -13.31
N GLY A 681 -66.36 -34.38 -14.33
CA GLY A 681 -65.19 -33.70 -14.94
C GLY A 681 -64.52 -34.43 -16.11
N THR A 682 -65.23 -34.61 -17.22
CA THR A 682 -64.73 -35.27 -18.44
C THR A 682 -63.56 -34.53 -19.12
N THR A 683 -62.49 -35.24 -19.51
CA THR A 683 -62.00 -35.30 -20.93
C THR A 683 -60.91 -36.37 -21.15
N THR A 684 -61.05 -37.12 -22.25
CA THR A 684 -60.04 -37.62 -23.23
C THR A 684 -58.53 -37.60 -22.87
N THR A 685 -57.67 -38.58 -23.22
CA THR A 685 -57.75 -39.79 -24.10
C THR A 685 -56.47 -40.65 -23.94
N SER A 686 -56.45 -41.89 -24.46
CA SER A 686 -55.31 -42.68 -25.03
C SER A 686 -53.85 -42.48 -24.52
N SER A 687 -53.01 -43.50 -24.31
CA SER A 687 -53.13 -44.96 -24.53
C SER A 687 -51.86 -45.70 -24.06
N SER A 688 -51.98 -47.02 -23.81
CA SER A 688 -50.96 -48.10 -23.94
C SER A 688 -49.44 -47.77 -24.03
N GLY A 689 -48.60 -48.51 -23.28
CA GLY A 689 -47.17 -48.61 -23.65
C GLY A 689 -46.23 -49.31 -22.66
N THR A 690 -46.14 -50.65 -22.76
CA THR A 690 -44.99 -51.53 -22.44
C THR A 690 -43.69 -50.95 -21.84
N SER A 691 -43.31 -51.52 -20.69
CA SER A 691 -42.05 -52.23 -20.40
C SER A 691 -40.68 -51.81 -21.01
N SER A 692 -39.66 -51.95 -20.16
CA SER A 692 -38.29 -52.45 -20.42
C SER A 692 -37.09 -51.49 -20.34
N GLU A 693 -36.17 -51.91 -19.45
CA GLU A 693 -34.70 -51.87 -19.54
C GLU A 693 -33.89 -50.55 -19.58
N ARG A 694 -33.00 -50.45 -18.58
CA ARG A 694 -31.56 -50.16 -18.69
C ARG A 694 -31.09 -49.22 -19.82
N ARG A 695 -30.62 -48.02 -19.42
CA ARG A 695 -29.19 -47.71 -19.60
C ARG A 695 -28.67 -46.58 -18.71
N THR A 696 -27.37 -46.63 -18.48
CA THR A 696 -26.58 -45.58 -17.83
C THR A 696 -26.38 -44.38 -18.76
N LYS A 697 -26.29 -43.17 -18.18
CA LYS A 697 -25.42 -42.09 -18.67
C LYS A 697 -25.26 -40.98 -17.63
N SER A 698 -24.01 -40.70 -17.27
CA SER A 698 -23.63 -39.54 -16.47
C SER A 698 -23.94 -38.26 -17.24
N ARG A 699 -24.44 -37.21 -16.57
CA ARG A 699 -24.41 -35.86 -17.13
C ARG A 699 -24.33 -34.80 -16.03
N SER A 700 -23.15 -34.20 -15.90
CA SER A 700 -22.92 -33.02 -15.06
C SER A 700 -23.76 -31.85 -15.57
N SER A 701 -24.40 -31.12 -14.66
CA SER A 701 -25.01 -29.82 -14.94
C SER A 701 -24.95 -28.95 -13.70
N SER A 702 -24.59 -27.69 -13.86
CA SER A 702 -24.38 -26.74 -12.77
C SER A 702 -25.69 -26.10 -12.33
N ARG A 703 -25.83 -25.86 -11.01
CA ARG A 703 -26.74 -24.82 -10.51
C ARG A 703 -26.17 -24.18 -9.25
N HIS A 704 -25.96 -22.88 -9.30
CA HIS A 704 -25.59 -22.10 -8.10
C HIS A 704 -26.80 -21.99 -7.17
N GLN A 705 -26.63 -22.41 -5.91
CA GLN A 705 -27.25 -21.76 -4.77
C GLN A 705 -26.21 -21.72 -3.63
N ARG A 706 -25.88 -20.52 -3.15
CA ARG A 706 -24.94 -20.30 -2.06
C ARG A 706 -25.41 -19.12 -1.21
N THR A 707 -26.27 -19.41 -0.24
CA THR A 707 -26.73 -18.46 0.77
C THR A 707 -26.35 -19.00 2.14
N THR A 708 -25.30 -18.44 2.73
CA THR A 708 -24.76 -18.83 4.03
C THR A 708 -25.01 -17.72 5.05
N SER A 709 -25.99 -17.91 5.93
CA SER A 709 -26.34 -16.99 7.02
C SER A 709 -25.98 -17.61 8.37
N HIS A 710 -24.70 -17.56 8.74
CA HIS A 710 -24.28 -17.89 10.11
C HIS A 710 -24.36 -16.64 10.99
N GLU A 711 -25.30 -16.70 11.92
CA GLU A 711 -25.48 -15.81 13.05
C GLU A 711 -24.17 -15.65 13.86
N ARG A 712 -23.79 -14.41 14.20
CA ARG A 712 -22.58 -14.11 14.99
C ARG A 712 -22.93 -13.47 16.32
N ALA A 713 -22.72 -14.22 17.40
CA ALA A 713 -22.82 -13.73 18.76
C ALA A 713 -21.85 -12.55 19.02
N ARG A 714 -22.29 -11.60 19.86
CA ARG A 714 -21.49 -10.45 20.28
C ARG A 714 -20.53 -10.84 21.41
N SER A 715 -19.22 -10.72 21.20
CA SER A 715 -18.22 -10.67 22.28
C SER A 715 -17.80 -9.22 22.53
N SER A 716 -17.66 -8.85 23.81
CA SER A 716 -17.51 -7.44 24.23
C SER A 716 -16.20 -7.18 24.99
N SER A 717 -15.11 -6.99 24.25
CA SER A 717 -13.79 -6.62 24.80
C SER A 717 -12.99 -5.74 23.82
N GLY A 718 -13.62 -4.68 23.29
CA GLY A 718 -12.98 -3.79 22.33
C GLY A 718 -12.09 -2.74 22.99
N GLU A 719 -10.79 -3.01 23.10
CA GLU A 719 -9.79 -2.00 23.43
C GLU A 719 -9.79 -0.88 22.38
N LYS A 720 -10.19 0.32 22.78
CA LYS A 720 -10.15 1.50 21.90
C LYS A 720 -8.83 2.24 22.09
N LEU A 721 -7.90 2.00 21.16
CA LEU A 721 -6.71 2.84 20.98
C LEU A 721 -7.13 4.29 20.72
N VAL A 722 -6.41 5.24 21.32
CA VAL A 722 -6.69 6.68 21.17
C VAL A 722 -5.47 7.35 20.55
N PHE A 723 -5.66 7.99 19.40
CA PHE A 723 -4.63 8.76 18.71
C PHE A 723 -4.75 10.22 19.11
N ILE A 724 -3.71 10.79 19.71
CA ILE A 724 -3.67 12.19 20.12
C ILE A 724 -2.63 12.92 19.26
N ARG A 725 -3.08 13.94 18.52
CA ARG A 725 -2.19 14.94 17.92
C ARG A 725 -2.20 16.18 18.80
N LYS A 726 -1.02 16.68 19.19
CA LYS A 726 -0.89 18.01 19.80
C LYS A 726 -1.15 19.07 18.72
N PRO A 727 -1.93 20.13 19.00
CA PRO A 727 -2.42 21.06 17.96
C PRO A 727 -1.35 22.02 17.39
N HIS A 728 -0.12 22.00 17.89
CA HIS A 728 0.94 22.95 17.51
C HIS A 728 2.08 22.34 16.68
N ASP A 729 2.24 21.01 16.68
CA ASP A 729 3.34 20.34 15.96
C ASP A 729 2.95 20.01 14.51
N ARG A 730 3.19 20.95 13.57
CA ARG A 730 3.11 20.69 12.12
C ARG A 730 4.27 19.79 11.64
N GLY A 731 4.25 18.54 12.08
CA GLY A 731 5.28 17.52 11.82
C GLY A 731 5.47 16.50 12.96
N GLY A 732 4.73 16.61 14.07
CA GLY A 732 4.93 15.79 15.27
C GLY A 732 4.63 14.30 15.09
N THR A 733 5.41 13.46 15.78
CA THR A 733 5.28 12.00 15.78
C THR A 733 3.96 11.52 16.40
N LEU A 734 3.32 10.55 15.72
CA LEU A 734 2.09 9.92 16.18
C LEU A 734 2.37 8.93 17.31
N THR A 735 2.11 9.32 18.56
CA THR A 735 2.15 8.43 19.71
C THR A 735 0.79 7.75 19.91
N VAL A 736 0.80 6.41 19.91
CA VAL A 736 -0.39 5.58 20.13
C VAL A 736 -0.41 5.16 21.59
N THR A 737 -1.50 5.44 22.32
CA THR A 737 -1.63 5.08 23.74
C THR A 737 -2.98 4.42 24.01
N THR A 738 -2.99 3.51 25.00
CA THR A 738 -4.22 2.88 25.48
C THR A 738 -5.00 3.84 26.39
N ARG A 739 -6.31 3.66 26.45
CA ARG A 739 -7.21 4.56 27.20
C ARG A 739 -6.97 4.54 28.72
N GLU A 740 -6.28 3.52 29.23
CA GLU A 740 -5.91 3.40 30.64
C GLU A 740 -4.69 4.25 30.99
N ALA A 741 -3.68 4.34 30.12
CA ALA A 741 -2.53 5.23 30.31
C ALA A 741 -2.97 6.70 30.44
N LEU A 742 -3.95 7.12 29.64
CA LEU A 742 -4.58 8.44 29.75
C LEU A 742 -5.33 8.67 31.07
N ARG A 743 -5.93 7.63 31.65
CA ARG A 743 -6.56 7.70 32.99
C ARG A 743 -5.56 7.70 34.13
N ALA A 744 -4.36 7.15 33.94
CA ALA A 744 -3.27 7.25 34.90
C ALA A 744 -2.69 8.68 34.92
N ALA A 745 -2.40 9.25 33.74
CA ALA A 745 -1.91 10.62 33.62
C ALA A 745 -2.89 11.66 34.20
N SER A 746 -4.19 11.50 33.92
CA SER A 746 -5.28 12.37 34.43
C SER A 746 -5.49 12.35 35.97
N LYS A 747 -4.64 11.67 36.73
CA LYS A 747 -4.65 11.65 38.21
C LYS A 747 -3.36 12.19 38.86
N GLY A 748 -2.45 12.77 38.08
CA GLY A 748 -1.19 13.35 38.58
C GLY A 748 -1.29 14.81 39.02
N ASP A 749 -2.06 15.62 38.28
CA ASP A 749 -1.97 17.09 38.31
C ASP A 749 -2.87 17.73 39.37
N ASP A 750 -2.69 17.35 40.64
CA ASP A 750 -3.31 17.96 41.81
C ASP A 750 -2.27 18.09 42.95
N LYS A 751 -1.15 18.78 42.66
CA LYS A 751 -0.08 19.11 43.61
C LYS A 751 0.85 20.24 43.16
#